data_AF-A0A7R8XBM6-F1
#
_entry.id   AF-A0A7R8XBM6-F1
#
_cell.length_a   1.000
_cell.length_b   1.000
_cell.length_c   1.000
_cell.angle_alpha   90.00
_cell.angle_beta   90.00
_cell.angle_gamma   90.00
#
_symmetry.space_group_name_H-M   'P 1'
#
loop_
_entity.id
_entity.type
_entity.pdbx_description
1 polymer ?
#
loop_
_entity_poly.entity_id
_entity_poly.type
_entity_poly.pdbx_seq_one_letter_code
_entity_poly.pdbx_strand_id
1 'polypeptide(L)'
;MAFVIAAFRRSSATCLSDLKAKTIGLKLCLRNLLGAYQCSDHFGSSTCVREFPKQAYPAADLKKKQLRTSDKRKGNMGDCILNSDAEAVVAPFRAKVKEQGELVRKLKEMKAPEMDIMQAIAELKNRKRLLDDELSKVAPIEEKFDRVKMEELLKRRFFYLQGVAGLFDLGPVGCALKSNVLQEWRQFFILEEQMLEVDCTILTPEAVLKASGHVDRFSDYMVKDAQSGECFRLDHLIKAHLEKMSVDQKSSKELQSECIMMLTRLDGMSVEEMTEILRRFNMKSPSTGSDLSDPVEFNLMFPTQIGPSGNFKGYLRPETAQGMFVNFKKLLEFNQGKLPFAAAQIGDAFRNEISPRSGLIRVREFTMAEIEHFCDPEDKSHPKFSSVAGKVLIFYSACDQMDGNPPKQLTIGEAVGSGLVANETLGYYLVRINDFLIRVGIDPKRLRFRQHMSNEMAHYAKDCWDAEIKTSYGWVECVGCADRSAYDLSQHSKASGSRLYAEKKLSEPKKVNLIEVSVNKGPIGKTFKEAAVMVVGKLNGLSQEEAKDMKAELYEKGSVTVNIDGRSFLVTKEMAAFKEVEKTLHVEEFIPSVIEPSFGIGRIMYAILEHNYQVREGDEQRGYFTLPAIIAPVKCSVLPLSNNPEFHPFIQSIRDMLRQAGVSHRVDDSSGSIGRRYARTDEIAIPFGITVDFDTVHVEPPSVTLRERNSMGQVRIPIMQVASTVKELADGRISWPQVELTFPKFTQQQTADRKDD
;
A
#
# COMPACT_ATOMS: atom_id res chain seq x y z
N MET A 1 24.31 -17.00 52.38
CA MET A 1 24.16 -15.56 52.10
C MET A 1 25.49 -14.79 52.03
N ALA A 2 26.51 -15.15 52.83
CA ALA A 2 27.85 -14.52 52.75
C ALA A 2 28.69 -14.89 51.49
N PHE A 3 28.42 -16.05 50.86
CA PHE A 3 29.14 -16.50 49.66
C PHE A 3 28.73 -15.78 48.36
N VAL A 4 27.49 -15.26 48.30
CA VAL A 4 26.95 -14.56 47.12
C VAL A 4 27.45 -13.10 47.06
N ILE A 5 27.70 -12.50 48.22
CA ILE A 5 28.20 -11.12 48.33
C ILE A 5 29.70 -11.03 47.95
N ALA A 6 30.47 -12.09 48.19
CA ALA A 6 31.90 -12.14 47.81
C ALA A 6 32.12 -12.28 46.30
N ALA A 7 31.22 -12.98 45.58
CA ALA A 7 31.28 -13.12 44.12
C ALA A 7 30.97 -11.79 43.40
N PHE A 8 30.02 -11.01 43.93
CA PHE A 8 29.65 -9.72 43.33
C PHE A 8 30.75 -8.65 43.47
N ARG A 9 31.52 -8.65 44.57
CA ARG A 9 32.64 -7.70 44.78
C ARG A 9 33.86 -7.98 43.89
N ARG A 10 34.08 -9.23 43.47
CA ARG A 10 35.20 -9.57 42.55
C ARG A 10 34.88 -9.23 41.10
N SER A 11 33.63 -9.29 40.67
CA SER A 11 33.24 -8.99 39.28
C SER A 11 33.13 -7.48 38.98
N SER A 12 32.88 -6.66 40.00
CA SER A 12 32.81 -5.19 39.85
C SER A 12 34.20 -4.52 39.73
N ALA A 13 35.24 -5.12 40.29
CA ALA A 13 36.60 -4.56 40.27
C ALA A 13 37.28 -4.70 38.90
N THR A 14 37.03 -5.80 38.17
CA THR A 14 37.55 -6.04 36.81
C THR A 14 36.86 -5.20 35.74
N CYS A 15 35.59 -4.82 35.94
CA CYS A 15 34.86 -3.95 34.98
C CYS A 15 35.31 -2.48 35.06
N LEU A 16 35.75 -2.01 36.23
CA LEU A 16 36.22 -0.63 36.45
C LEU A 16 37.66 -0.38 35.92
N SER A 17 38.49 -1.41 35.82
CA SER A 17 39.82 -1.30 35.18
C SER A 17 39.72 -1.21 33.65
N ASP A 18 38.78 -1.93 33.02
CA ASP A 18 38.58 -1.90 31.57
C ASP A 18 37.94 -0.60 31.07
N LEU A 19 37.11 0.06 31.90
CA LEU A 19 36.54 1.37 31.57
C LEU A 19 37.60 2.49 31.58
N LYS A 20 38.62 2.39 32.45
CA LYS A 20 39.73 3.37 32.50
C LYS A 20 40.69 3.23 31.31
N ALA A 21 40.88 2.01 30.78
CA ALA A 21 41.69 1.79 29.58
C ALA A 21 41.00 2.29 28.29
N LYS A 22 39.67 2.15 28.16
CA LYS A 22 38.93 2.63 26.99
C LYS A 22 38.75 4.16 26.93
N THR A 23 38.80 4.84 28.06
CA THR A 23 38.69 6.32 28.12
C THR A 23 39.97 7.05 27.67
N ILE A 24 41.12 6.35 27.67
CA ILE A 24 42.39 6.90 27.18
C ILE A 24 42.50 6.79 25.65
N GLY A 25 41.92 5.75 25.04
CA GLY A 25 41.88 5.59 23.57
C GLY A 25 41.00 6.62 22.85
N LEU A 26 39.87 7.03 23.46
CA LEU A 26 38.98 8.03 22.84
C LEU A 26 39.57 9.46 22.85
N LYS A 27 40.44 9.79 23.81
CA LYS A 27 41.10 11.10 23.87
C LYS A 27 42.23 11.26 22.84
N LEU A 28 42.76 10.16 22.30
CA LEU A 28 43.76 10.20 21.23
C LEU A 28 43.13 10.34 19.84
N CYS A 29 41.91 9.84 19.64
CA CYS A 29 41.21 9.91 18.35
C CYS A 29 40.58 11.30 18.09
N LEU A 30 40.10 11.98 19.14
CA LEU A 30 39.53 13.33 19.04
C LEU A 30 40.57 14.44 18.79
N ARG A 31 41.87 14.15 18.93
CA ARG A 31 42.94 15.13 18.66
C ARG A 31 43.41 15.12 17.19
N ASN A 32 43.10 14.07 16.42
CA ASN A 32 43.46 13.94 15.01
C ASN A 32 42.34 14.36 14.03
N LEU A 33 41.15 14.69 14.53
CA LEU A 33 40.00 15.12 13.71
C LEU A 33 39.78 16.65 13.71
N LEU A 34 40.56 17.41 14.48
CA LEU A 34 40.51 18.89 14.55
C LEU A 34 41.70 19.58 13.87
N GLY A 35 42.44 18.85 13.02
CA GLY A 35 43.66 19.31 12.35
C GLY A 35 43.57 19.23 10.82
N ALA A 36 42.50 19.71 10.21
CA ALA A 36 42.45 20.02 8.78
C ALA A 36 41.42 21.12 8.54
N TYR A 37 41.77 22.07 7.68
CA TYR A 37 41.09 23.35 7.40
C TYR A 37 41.53 24.57 8.21
N GLN A 38 42.76 25.02 7.94
CA GLN A 38 43.01 26.45 7.75
C GLN A 38 44.01 26.70 6.60
N CYS A 39 43.77 27.83 5.92
CA CYS A 39 44.61 28.57 4.97
C CYS A 39 44.50 28.29 3.46
N SER A 40 43.73 29.16 2.80
CA SER A 40 44.28 30.06 1.77
C SER A 40 43.54 31.41 1.81
N ASP A 41 44.11 32.37 2.53
CA ASP A 41 43.82 33.79 2.38
C ASP A 41 44.45 34.29 1.08
N HIS A 42 43.74 35.10 0.28
CA HIS A 42 44.34 36.16 -0.53
C HIS A 42 43.28 37.17 -1.02
N PHE A 43 43.51 38.45 -0.66
CA PHE A 43 42.97 39.73 -1.18
C PHE A 43 41.45 39.96 -1.09
N GLY A 44 40.93 41.11 -0.66
CA GLY A 44 41.48 42.41 -0.32
C GLY A 44 40.31 43.37 -0.06
N SER A 45 40.52 44.31 0.84
CA SER A 45 39.58 45.34 1.26
C SER A 45 39.10 46.24 0.11
N SER A 46 37.81 46.52 0.03
CA SER A 46 37.34 47.87 -0.32
C SER A 46 35.94 48.12 0.24
N THR A 47 35.88 49.15 1.07
CA THR A 47 34.69 49.86 1.54
C THR A 47 33.89 50.41 0.36
N CYS A 48 32.57 50.18 0.34
CA CYS A 48 31.67 51.07 -0.38
C CYS A 48 30.30 51.10 0.31
N VAL A 49 30.10 52.17 1.08
CA VAL A 49 28.81 52.64 1.57
C VAL A 49 27.96 53.03 0.37
N ARG A 50 26.79 52.41 0.19
CA ARG A 50 25.72 52.94 -0.65
C ARG A 50 24.38 52.79 0.08
N GLU A 51 23.97 53.88 0.69
CA GLU A 51 22.57 54.23 0.93
C GLU A 51 21.81 54.25 -0.40
N PHE A 52 20.56 53.78 -0.42
CA PHE A 52 19.48 54.21 -1.33
C PHE A 52 18.14 53.59 -0.87
N PRO A 53 16.97 54.17 -1.21
CA PRO A 53 16.19 54.95 -0.25
C PRO A 53 14.82 54.35 0.08
N LYS A 54 14.20 54.90 1.13
CA LYS A 54 12.77 54.81 1.44
C LYS A 54 11.96 55.33 0.25
N GLN A 55 11.11 54.49 -0.33
CA GLN A 55 9.99 54.93 -1.15
C GLN A 55 8.67 54.57 -0.47
N ALA A 56 8.00 55.61 0.00
CA ALA A 56 6.59 55.59 0.36
C ALA A 56 5.74 55.48 -0.91
N TYR A 57 4.70 54.66 -0.89
CA TYR A 57 3.61 54.72 -1.85
C TYR A 57 2.30 55.06 -1.13
N PRO A 58 1.39 55.81 -1.78
CA PRO A 58 0.34 56.57 -1.11
C PRO A 58 -0.95 55.78 -0.88
N ALA A 59 -1.74 56.28 0.08
CA ALA A 59 -3.08 55.82 0.44
C ALA A 59 -4.17 56.31 -0.53
N ALA A 60 -5.33 55.63 -0.44
CA ALA A 60 -6.63 55.83 -1.10
C ALA A 60 -6.72 55.27 -2.54
N ASP A 61 -7.69 54.42 -2.88
CA ASP A 61 -9.11 54.77 -2.82
C ASP A 61 -10.05 53.56 -2.62
N LEU A 62 -10.98 53.72 -1.68
CA LEU A 62 -12.07 52.80 -1.35
C LEU A 62 -13.26 53.03 -2.29
N LYS A 63 -13.63 52.02 -3.10
CA LYS A 63 -14.99 51.96 -3.68
C LYS A 63 -15.66 50.61 -3.41
N LYS A 64 -16.70 50.72 -2.56
CA LYS A 64 -17.78 49.77 -2.26
C LYS A 64 -18.10 48.82 -3.42
N LYS A 65 -18.01 47.51 -3.17
CA LYS A 65 -18.91 46.53 -3.79
C LYS A 65 -19.53 45.66 -2.69
N GLN A 66 -20.85 45.64 -2.75
CA GLN A 66 -21.79 45.18 -1.73
C GLN A 66 -21.60 43.71 -1.36
N LEU A 67 -21.81 43.42 -0.08
CA LEU A 67 -22.17 42.10 0.43
C LEU A 67 -23.33 41.53 -0.42
N ARG A 68 -23.06 40.41 -1.08
CA ARG A 68 -24.08 39.40 -1.39
C ARG A 68 -23.65 38.12 -0.70
N THR A 69 -24.26 37.86 0.45
CA THR A 69 -24.42 36.53 1.02
C THR A 69 -25.07 35.64 -0.04
N SER A 70 -24.36 34.60 -0.48
CA SER A 70 -24.95 33.50 -1.21
C SER A 70 -24.53 32.19 -0.56
N ASP A 71 -25.40 31.70 0.32
CA ASP A 71 -25.61 30.28 0.54
C ASP A 71 -25.70 29.57 -0.81
N LYS A 72 -24.67 28.81 -1.16
CA LYS A 72 -24.65 27.75 -2.18
C LYS A 72 -23.32 26.99 -2.09
N ARG A 73 -23.10 26.27 -0.98
CA ARG A 73 -22.18 25.13 -0.94
C ARG A 73 -22.97 23.82 -0.94
N LYS A 74 -23.68 23.59 -2.04
CA LYS A 74 -23.86 22.25 -2.61
C LYS A 74 -23.05 22.25 -3.90
N GLY A 75 -21.74 22.06 -3.77
CA GLY A 75 -20.89 21.79 -4.92
C GLY A 75 -21.15 20.35 -5.33
N ASN A 76 -21.80 20.15 -6.48
CA ASN A 76 -21.94 18.85 -7.11
C ASN A 76 -20.55 18.21 -7.24
N MET A 77 -20.47 16.92 -6.91
CA MET A 77 -19.30 16.06 -7.08
C MET A 77 -19.14 15.65 -8.56
N GLY A 78 -19.30 16.62 -9.46
CA GLY A 78 -19.33 16.41 -10.90
C GLY A 78 -18.54 17.52 -11.56
N ASP A 79 -17.25 17.30 -11.73
CA ASP A 79 -16.40 17.96 -12.72
C ASP A 79 -15.16 17.06 -12.93
N CYS A 80 -15.39 15.90 -13.53
CA CYS A 80 -14.39 15.11 -14.25
C CYS A 80 -14.66 15.13 -15.76
N ILE A 81 -15.52 16.03 -16.23
CA ILE A 81 -15.91 16.16 -17.62
C ILE A 81 -15.00 17.23 -18.23
N LEU A 82 -14.18 16.83 -19.21
CA LEU A 82 -13.44 17.77 -20.06
C LEU A 82 -14.44 18.80 -20.61
N ASN A 83 -14.06 20.08 -20.67
CA ASN A 83 -14.89 21.10 -21.32
C ASN A 83 -15.22 20.66 -22.77
N SER A 84 -16.35 21.08 -23.34
CA SER A 84 -16.82 20.60 -24.65
C SER A 84 -15.77 20.70 -25.76
N ASP A 85 -14.93 21.73 -25.68
CA ASP A 85 -13.86 22.00 -26.64
C ASP A 85 -12.66 21.05 -26.47
N ALA A 86 -12.37 20.64 -25.23
CA ALA A 86 -11.33 19.66 -24.92
C ALA A 86 -11.78 18.23 -25.29
N GLU A 87 -13.05 17.90 -25.09
CA GLU A 87 -13.62 16.62 -25.52
C GLU A 87 -13.59 16.47 -27.06
N ALA A 88 -13.83 17.56 -27.81
CA ALA A 88 -13.75 17.55 -29.27
C ALA A 88 -12.34 17.20 -29.81
N VAL A 89 -11.28 17.58 -29.09
CA VAL A 89 -9.88 17.25 -29.45
C VAL A 89 -9.58 15.77 -29.20
N VAL A 90 -10.14 15.20 -28.13
CA VAL A 90 -9.82 13.85 -27.66
C VAL A 90 -10.72 12.76 -28.27
N ALA A 91 -11.95 13.12 -28.67
CA ALA A 91 -12.93 12.19 -29.23
C ALA A 91 -12.42 11.35 -30.43
N PRO A 92 -11.64 11.89 -31.40
CA PRO A 92 -11.07 11.09 -32.49
C PRO A 92 -10.10 10.00 -32.00
N PHE A 93 -9.35 10.27 -30.92
CA PHE A 93 -8.44 9.30 -30.33
C PHE A 93 -9.21 8.20 -29.59
N ARG A 94 -10.28 8.56 -28.86
CA ARG A 94 -11.19 7.58 -28.24
C ARG A 94 -11.84 6.66 -29.27
N ALA A 95 -12.29 7.21 -30.40
CA ALA A 95 -12.87 6.41 -31.48
C ALA A 95 -11.88 5.38 -32.03
N LYS A 96 -10.60 5.75 -32.20
CA LYS A 96 -9.54 4.83 -32.63
C LYS A 96 -9.25 3.75 -31.59
N VAL A 97 -9.23 4.09 -30.30
CA VAL A 97 -9.04 3.10 -29.23
C VAL A 97 -10.20 2.11 -29.24
N LYS A 98 -11.45 2.60 -29.30
CA LYS A 98 -12.64 1.77 -29.38
C LYS A 98 -12.64 0.83 -30.58
N GLU A 99 -12.35 1.32 -31.78
CA GLU A 99 -12.24 0.52 -33.00
C GLU A 99 -11.26 -0.66 -32.81
N GLN A 100 -10.11 -0.37 -32.21
CA GLN A 100 -9.09 -1.40 -31.96
C GLN A 100 -9.50 -2.36 -30.83
N GLY A 101 -10.20 -1.87 -29.80
CA GLY A 101 -10.75 -2.68 -28.72
C GLY A 101 -11.80 -3.68 -29.22
N GLU A 102 -12.63 -3.27 -30.18
CA GLU A 102 -13.59 -4.15 -30.86
C GLU A 102 -12.88 -5.23 -31.71
N LEU A 103 -11.78 -4.89 -32.37
CA LEU A 103 -10.96 -5.86 -33.10
C LEU A 103 -10.38 -6.93 -32.17
N VAL A 104 -9.81 -6.53 -31.03
CA VAL A 104 -9.29 -7.47 -30.03
C VAL A 104 -10.37 -8.43 -29.54
N ARG A 105 -11.58 -7.93 -29.27
CA ARG A 105 -12.72 -8.77 -28.85
C ARG A 105 -13.09 -9.78 -29.93
N LYS A 106 -13.24 -9.35 -31.18
CA LYS A 106 -13.55 -10.24 -32.31
C LYS A 106 -12.50 -11.34 -32.48
N LEU A 107 -11.21 -11.00 -32.38
CA LEU A 107 -10.13 -11.98 -32.50
C LEU A 107 -10.16 -13.02 -31.37
N LYS A 108 -10.46 -12.61 -30.14
CA LYS A 108 -10.63 -13.52 -28.99
C LYS A 108 -11.86 -14.43 -29.16
N GLU A 109 -12.99 -13.88 -29.60
CA GLU A 109 -14.22 -14.65 -29.86
C GLU A 109 -14.02 -15.69 -30.97
N MET A 110 -13.28 -15.32 -32.02
CA MET A 110 -12.96 -16.21 -33.14
C MET A 110 -11.87 -17.24 -32.81
N LYS A 111 -11.31 -17.23 -31.59
CA LYS A 111 -10.15 -18.05 -31.20
C LYS A 111 -9.01 -17.95 -32.22
N ALA A 112 -8.74 -16.73 -32.69
CA ALA A 112 -7.65 -16.44 -33.61
C ALA A 112 -6.29 -16.86 -33.01
N PRO A 113 -5.25 -17.08 -33.84
CA PRO A 113 -3.91 -17.37 -33.36
C PRO A 113 -3.46 -16.38 -32.27
N GLU A 114 -2.78 -16.90 -31.25
CA GLU A 114 -2.38 -16.11 -30.07
C GLU A 114 -1.52 -14.89 -30.45
N MET A 115 -0.68 -15.02 -31.48
CA MET A 115 0.12 -13.92 -32.02
C MET A 115 -0.74 -12.77 -32.58
N ASP A 116 -1.84 -13.06 -33.28
CA ASP A 116 -2.71 -12.04 -33.88
C ASP A 116 -3.47 -11.28 -32.79
N ILE A 117 -3.90 -12.00 -31.74
CA ILE A 117 -4.52 -11.40 -30.55
C ILE A 117 -3.52 -10.49 -29.85
N MET A 118 -2.28 -10.95 -29.65
CA MET A 118 -1.22 -10.14 -29.04
C MET A 118 -0.89 -8.90 -29.87
N GLN A 119 -0.86 -9.00 -31.20
CA GLN A 119 -0.62 -7.85 -32.09
C GLN A 119 -1.78 -6.84 -32.03
N ALA A 120 -3.03 -7.31 -31.96
CA ALA A 120 -4.17 -6.40 -31.83
C ALA A 120 -4.21 -5.71 -30.46
N ILE A 121 -3.87 -6.41 -29.38
CA ILE A 121 -3.68 -5.84 -28.03
C ILE A 121 -2.53 -4.82 -28.06
N ALA A 122 -1.52 -5.04 -28.90
CA ALA A 122 -0.42 -4.13 -29.10
C ALA A 122 -0.79 -2.77 -29.62
N GLU A 123 -1.43 -2.78 -30.77
CA GLU A 123 -1.94 -1.56 -31.35
C GLU A 123 -2.95 -0.88 -30.40
N LEU A 124 -3.70 -1.66 -29.61
CA LEU A 124 -4.61 -1.11 -28.61
C LEU A 124 -3.87 -0.33 -27.51
N LYS A 125 -2.83 -0.90 -26.88
CA LYS A 125 -2.04 -0.20 -25.84
C LYS A 125 -1.42 1.08 -26.41
N ASN A 126 -0.94 1.05 -27.65
CA ASN A 126 -0.38 2.24 -28.30
C ASN A 126 -1.42 3.35 -28.49
N ARG A 127 -2.59 3.02 -29.04
CA ARG A 127 -3.67 4.01 -29.21
C ARG A 127 -4.11 4.61 -27.88
N LYS A 128 -4.11 3.82 -26.79
CA LYS A 128 -4.36 4.32 -25.42
C LYS A 128 -3.27 5.29 -24.96
N ARG A 129 -1.99 4.97 -25.18
CA ARG A 129 -0.89 5.88 -24.84
C ARG A 129 -1.02 7.23 -25.55
N LEU A 130 -1.33 7.22 -26.86
CA LEU A 130 -1.56 8.44 -27.62
C LEU A 130 -2.77 9.22 -27.09
N LEU A 131 -3.83 8.51 -26.70
CA LEU A 131 -4.99 9.11 -26.05
C LEU A 131 -4.61 9.77 -24.71
N ASP A 132 -3.81 9.10 -23.89
CA ASP A 132 -3.34 9.62 -22.59
C ASP A 132 -2.43 10.85 -22.73
N ASP A 133 -1.56 10.86 -23.76
CA ASP A 133 -0.71 12.01 -24.08
C ASP A 133 -1.55 13.24 -24.46
N GLU A 134 -2.59 13.06 -25.27
CA GLU A 134 -3.51 14.15 -25.64
C GLU A 134 -4.39 14.58 -24.46
N LEU A 135 -4.91 13.63 -23.68
CA LEU A 135 -5.65 13.90 -22.44
C LEU A 135 -4.82 14.76 -21.48
N SER A 136 -3.52 14.51 -21.39
CA SER A 136 -2.61 15.28 -20.53
C SER A 136 -2.41 16.72 -21.00
N LYS A 137 -2.51 16.98 -22.31
CA LYS A 137 -2.40 18.34 -22.89
C LYS A 137 -3.66 19.18 -22.67
N VAL A 138 -4.83 18.53 -22.69
CA VAL A 138 -6.12 19.21 -22.51
C VAL A 138 -6.63 19.19 -21.06
N ALA A 139 -5.94 18.48 -20.16
CA ALA A 139 -6.27 18.46 -18.75
C ALA A 139 -6.21 19.89 -18.17
N PRO A 140 -7.17 20.28 -17.32
CA PRO A 140 -7.09 21.56 -16.62
C PRO A 140 -5.77 21.62 -15.85
N ILE A 141 -5.10 22.77 -15.89
CA ILE A 141 -3.88 23.04 -15.13
C ILE A 141 -4.24 22.84 -13.65
N GLU A 142 -3.89 21.68 -13.10
CA GLU A 142 -3.98 21.46 -11.65
C GLU A 142 -3.16 22.54 -10.96
N GLU A 143 -3.63 23.01 -9.79
CA GLU A 143 -2.85 23.88 -8.92
C GLU A 143 -1.41 23.37 -8.86
N LYS A 144 -0.45 24.29 -9.05
CA LYS A 144 0.97 23.99 -9.27
C LYS A 144 1.55 23.26 -8.04
N PHE A 145 1.40 21.94 -7.99
CA PHE A 145 1.96 21.11 -6.94
C PHE A 145 3.48 21.03 -7.11
N ASP A 146 4.21 21.46 -6.08
CA ASP A 146 5.66 21.46 -6.06
C ASP A 146 6.18 20.29 -5.23
N ARG A 147 6.42 19.16 -5.90
CA ARG A 147 6.98 17.94 -5.29
C ARG A 147 8.32 18.21 -4.60
N VAL A 148 9.17 19.05 -5.19
CA VAL A 148 10.52 19.31 -4.68
C VAL A 148 10.43 20.01 -3.32
N LYS A 149 9.63 21.07 -3.22
CA LYS A 149 9.41 21.76 -1.94
C LYS A 149 8.81 20.85 -0.87
N MET A 150 7.86 19.98 -1.24
CA MET A 150 7.29 19.00 -0.32
C MET A 150 8.36 18.02 0.19
N GLU A 151 9.14 17.41 -0.70
CA GLU A 151 10.18 16.46 -0.32
C GLU A 151 11.28 17.10 0.54
N GLU A 152 11.66 18.34 0.24
CA GLU A 152 12.58 19.12 1.08
C GLU A 152 12.02 19.33 2.48
N LEU A 153 10.73 19.65 2.61
CA LEU A 153 10.08 19.80 3.90
C LEU A 153 10.04 18.46 4.67
N LEU A 154 9.67 17.37 4.01
CA LEU A 154 9.62 16.02 4.59
C LEU A 154 11.00 15.60 5.13
N LYS A 155 12.07 15.86 4.37
CA LYS A 155 13.46 15.61 4.79
C LYS A 155 13.86 16.52 5.94
N ARG A 156 13.65 17.83 5.81
CA ARG A 156 14.01 18.84 6.82
C ARG A 156 13.35 18.58 8.18
N ARG A 157 12.10 18.11 8.17
CA ARG A 157 11.32 17.80 9.39
C ARG A 157 11.39 16.34 9.82
N PHE A 158 12.24 15.55 9.16
CA PHE A 158 12.49 14.15 9.46
C PHE A 158 11.20 13.31 9.51
N PHE A 159 10.40 13.37 8.45
CA PHE A 159 9.32 12.42 8.22
C PHE A 159 9.90 11.06 7.84
N TYR A 160 10.77 11.04 6.83
CA TYR A 160 11.55 9.88 6.45
C TYR A 160 12.86 10.30 5.80
N LEU A 161 13.86 9.41 5.85
CA LEU A 161 15.14 9.58 5.17
C LEU A 161 15.50 8.29 4.42
N GLN A 162 16.17 8.44 3.28
CA GLN A 162 16.67 7.31 2.51
C GLN A 162 18.09 6.99 2.93
N GLY A 163 18.35 5.72 3.26
CA GLY A 163 19.70 5.21 3.45
C GLY A 163 20.21 4.56 2.16
N VAL A 164 19.76 3.33 1.91
CA VAL A 164 20.02 2.58 0.67
C VAL A 164 18.84 2.78 -0.29
N ALA A 165 19.08 2.69 -1.60
CA ALA A 165 18.00 2.73 -2.59
C ALA A 165 16.90 1.71 -2.26
N GLY A 166 15.66 2.19 -2.15
CA GLY A 166 14.50 1.39 -1.73
C GLY A 166 14.38 1.08 -0.24
N LEU A 167 15.25 1.58 0.64
CA LEU A 167 15.15 1.44 2.09
C LEU A 167 15.06 2.82 2.77
N PHE A 168 14.03 3.00 3.57
CA PHE A 168 13.70 4.28 4.19
C PHE A 168 13.50 4.14 5.69
N ASP A 169 14.13 5.03 6.45
CA ASP A 169 13.93 5.15 7.89
C ASP A 169 12.87 6.21 8.14
N LEU A 170 11.87 5.88 8.96
CA LEU A 170 10.88 6.86 9.41
C LEU A 170 11.41 7.61 10.63
N GLY A 171 11.38 8.95 10.56
CA GLY A 171 11.68 9.79 11.72
C GLY A 171 10.47 9.93 12.66
N PRO A 172 10.58 10.73 13.74
CA PRO A 172 9.55 10.78 14.79
C PRO A 172 8.15 11.12 14.26
N VAL A 173 8.06 12.05 13.31
CA VAL A 173 6.79 12.49 12.73
C VAL A 173 6.22 11.43 11.78
N GLY A 174 7.07 10.78 10.99
CA GLY A 174 6.67 9.69 10.10
C GLY A 174 6.22 8.45 10.85
N CYS A 175 6.91 8.08 11.93
CA CYS A 175 6.51 6.99 12.82
C CYS A 175 5.13 7.23 13.45
N ALA A 176 4.91 8.44 13.99
CA ALA A 176 3.62 8.80 14.57
C ALA A 176 2.49 8.83 13.51
N LEU A 177 2.76 9.33 12.30
CA LEU A 177 1.81 9.27 11.18
C LEU A 177 1.45 7.83 10.84
N LYS A 178 2.46 6.97 10.60
CA LYS A 178 2.28 5.54 10.28
C LYS A 178 1.47 4.84 11.36
N SER A 179 1.83 5.07 12.64
CA SER A 179 1.12 4.49 13.78
C SER A 179 -0.35 4.89 13.81
N ASN A 180 -0.67 6.17 13.55
CA ASN A 180 -2.05 6.63 13.56
C ASN A 180 -2.84 6.10 12.35
N VAL A 181 -2.23 6.02 11.16
CA VAL A 181 -2.86 5.42 9.97
C VAL A 181 -3.17 3.94 10.21
N LEU A 182 -2.22 3.18 10.77
CA LEU A 182 -2.44 1.77 11.11
C LEU A 182 -3.49 1.59 12.21
N GLN A 183 -3.50 2.47 13.22
CA GLN A 183 -4.52 2.43 14.26
C GLN A 183 -5.91 2.70 13.67
N GLU A 184 -6.03 3.71 12.80
CA GLU A 184 -7.28 4.00 12.11
C GLU A 184 -7.71 2.82 11.23
N TRP A 185 -6.77 2.17 10.54
CA TRP A 185 -7.06 0.97 9.76
C TRP A 185 -7.59 -0.17 10.63
N ARG A 186 -6.99 -0.41 11.81
CA ARG A 186 -7.49 -1.40 12.78
C ARG A 186 -8.91 -1.09 13.25
N GLN A 187 -9.18 0.17 13.62
CA GLN A 187 -10.52 0.60 14.01
C GLN A 187 -11.52 0.38 12.87
N PHE A 188 -11.12 0.77 11.65
CA PHE A 188 -12.00 0.77 10.49
C PHE A 188 -12.27 -0.62 9.95
N PHE A 189 -11.30 -1.55 9.93
CA PHE A 189 -11.50 -2.88 9.36
C PHE A 189 -11.61 -3.95 10.44
N ILE A 190 -10.56 -4.12 11.25
CA ILE A 190 -10.47 -5.23 12.20
C ILE A 190 -11.60 -5.17 13.23
N LEU A 191 -11.77 -4.02 13.90
CA LEU A 191 -12.73 -3.92 15.01
C LEU A 191 -14.18 -3.84 14.51
N GLU A 192 -14.44 -3.12 13.43
CA GLU A 192 -15.79 -2.97 12.86
C GLU A 192 -16.32 -4.30 12.26
N GLU A 193 -15.44 -5.10 11.66
CA GLU A 193 -15.81 -6.40 11.06
C GLU A 193 -15.44 -7.61 11.94
N GLN A 194 -14.95 -7.36 13.15
CA GLN A 194 -14.54 -8.41 14.11
C GLN A 194 -13.54 -9.42 13.49
N MET A 195 -12.58 -8.91 12.71
CA MET A 195 -11.62 -9.74 12.01
C MET A 195 -10.63 -10.37 12.99
N LEU A 196 -10.12 -11.55 12.61
CA LEU A 196 -9.11 -12.28 13.37
C LEU A 196 -7.72 -11.74 13.01
N GLU A 197 -7.24 -10.73 13.75
CA GLU A 197 -5.87 -10.21 13.59
C GLU A 197 -4.84 -11.27 14.02
N VAL A 198 -3.88 -11.58 13.16
CA VAL A 198 -2.76 -12.49 13.44
C VAL A 198 -1.41 -11.86 13.12
N ASP A 199 -0.38 -12.28 13.84
CA ASP A 199 1.00 -11.88 13.59
C ASP A 199 1.88 -13.10 13.27
N CYS A 200 1.98 -13.39 11.98
CA CYS A 200 2.84 -14.45 11.44
C CYS A 200 4.28 -13.96 11.19
N THR A 201 5.24 -14.88 11.27
CA THR A 201 6.67 -14.58 11.06
C THR A 201 6.98 -14.07 9.65
N ILE A 202 8.02 -13.23 9.53
CA ILE A 202 8.56 -12.77 8.24
C ILE A 202 9.37 -13.87 7.54
N LEU A 203 10.16 -14.63 8.31
CA LEU A 203 10.95 -15.74 7.79
C LEU A 203 10.03 -16.86 7.34
N THR A 204 10.10 -17.19 6.06
CA THR A 204 9.20 -18.15 5.41
C THR A 204 9.99 -19.29 4.79
N PRO A 205 9.70 -20.55 5.13
CA PRO A 205 10.30 -21.72 4.47
C PRO A 205 10.06 -21.72 2.96
N GLU A 206 11.06 -22.16 2.17
CA GLU A 206 10.92 -22.26 0.70
C GLU A 206 9.71 -23.10 0.27
N ALA A 207 9.38 -24.18 1.01
CA ALA A 207 8.25 -25.04 0.69
C ALA A 207 6.90 -24.29 0.66
N VAL A 208 6.72 -23.29 1.53
CA VAL A 208 5.47 -22.49 1.58
C VAL A 208 5.37 -21.62 0.32
N LEU A 209 6.45 -20.95 -0.05
CA LEU A 209 6.48 -20.06 -1.23
C LEU A 209 6.54 -20.82 -2.54
N LYS A 210 7.01 -22.06 -2.52
CA LYS A 210 6.91 -22.98 -3.65
C LYS A 210 5.47 -23.45 -3.84
N ALA A 211 4.77 -23.80 -2.75
CA ALA A 211 3.36 -24.17 -2.81
C ALA A 211 2.48 -23.04 -3.36
N SER A 212 2.72 -21.80 -2.94
CA SER A 212 1.97 -20.64 -3.48
C SER A 212 2.38 -20.24 -4.91
N GLY A 213 3.48 -20.81 -5.44
CA GLY A 213 3.98 -20.54 -6.79
C GLY A 213 4.87 -19.30 -6.90
N HIS A 214 5.23 -18.65 -5.78
CA HIS A 214 6.14 -17.50 -5.79
C HIS A 214 7.53 -17.91 -6.25
N VAL A 215 8.08 -19.03 -5.78
CA VAL A 215 9.45 -19.46 -6.16
C VAL A 215 9.61 -19.60 -7.68
N ASP A 216 8.57 -20.06 -8.37
CA ASP A 216 8.62 -20.33 -9.80
C ASP A 216 8.25 -19.10 -10.66
N ARG A 217 7.73 -18.01 -10.08
CA ARG A 217 7.18 -16.87 -10.83
C ARG A 217 7.66 -15.48 -10.37
N PHE A 218 8.32 -15.37 -9.21
CA PHE A 218 8.84 -14.11 -8.68
C PHE A 218 10.26 -13.82 -9.20
N SER A 219 10.46 -13.94 -10.50
CA SER A 219 11.73 -13.61 -11.15
C SER A 219 11.53 -12.61 -12.28
N ASP A 220 12.49 -11.69 -12.37
CA ASP A 220 12.59 -10.71 -13.43
C ASP A 220 13.93 -10.84 -14.14
N TYR A 221 14.02 -10.34 -15.36
CA TYR A 221 15.30 -10.25 -16.05
C TYR A 221 15.99 -8.91 -15.75
N MET A 222 17.28 -8.97 -15.42
CA MET A 222 18.12 -7.80 -15.20
C MET A 222 19.35 -7.79 -16.11
N VAL A 223 19.84 -6.59 -16.41
CA VAL A 223 21.13 -6.35 -17.06
C VAL A 223 21.99 -5.45 -16.19
N LYS A 224 23.31 -5.56 -16.32
CA LYS A 224 24.27 -4.78 -15.53
C LYS A 224 25.13 -3.90 -16.40
N ASP A 225 25.37 -2.67 -15.96
CA ASP A 225 26.37 -1.77 -16.52
C ASP A 225 27.77 -2.36 -16.36
N ALA A 226 28.53 -2.47 -17.45
CA ALA A 226 29.88 -3.04 -17.46
C ALA A 226 30.92 -2.21 -16.69
N GLN A 227 30.69 -0.90 -16.51
CA GLN A 227 31.58 0.02 -15.79
C GLN A 227 31.14 0.24 -14.34
N SER A 228 29.87 0.60 -14.12
CA SER A 228 29.37 0.98 -12.79
C SER A 228 28.86 -0.22 -11.97
N GLY A 229 28.51 -1.32 -12.64
CA GLY A 229 27.82 -2.46 -12.01
C GLY A 229 26.35 -2.19 -11.65
N GLU A 230 25.81 -1.02 -12.01
CA GLU A 230 24.40 -0.69 -11.79
C GLU A 230 23.49 -1.68 -12.51
N CYS A 231 22.45 -2.15 -11.80
CA CYS A 231 21.51 -3.12 -12.33
C CYS A 231 20.24 -2.42 -12.82
N PHE A 232 19.79 -2.80 -14.02
CA PHE A 232 18.54 -2.33 -14.61
C PHE A 232 17.60 -3.50 -14.87
N ARG A 233 16.31 -3.31 -14.62
CA ARG A 233 15.28 -4.26 -15.04
C ARG A 233 15.17 -4.20 -16.56
N LEU A 234 15.29 -5.34 -17.23
CA LEU A 234 15.45 -5.42 -18.68
C LEU A 234 14.23 -4.88 -19.43
N ASP A 235 13.04 -5.30 -19.01
CA ASP A 235 11.76 -4.84 -19.55
C ASP A 235 11.63 -3.31 -19.44
N HIS A 236 11.95 -2.72 -18.29
CA HIS A 236 11.86 -1.26 -18.11
C HIS A 236 12.89 -0.50 -18.95
N LEU A 237 14.10 -1.06 -19.08
CA LEU A 237 15.14 -0.44 -19.89
C LEU A 237 14.74 -0.41 -21.37
N ILE A 238 14.27 -1.56 -21.87
CA ILE A 238 13.75 -1.67 -23.24
C ILE A 238 12.56 -0.72 -23.41
N LYS A 239 11.62 -0.73 -22.46
CA LYS A 239 10.44 0.14 -22.48
C LYS A 239 10.83 1.61 -22.61
N ALA A 240 11.69 2.12 -21.72
CA ALA A 240 12.11 3.51 -21.74
C ALA A 240 12.82 3.90 -23.05
N HIS A 241 13.63 2.99 -23.60
CA HIS A 241 14.33 3.24 -24.87
C HIS A 241 13.37 3.29 -26.05
N LEU A 242 12.49 2.29 -26.18
CA LEU A 242 11.51 2.23 -27.26
C LEU A 242 10.49 3.37 -27.14
N GLU A 243 10.09 3.77 -25.93
CA GLU A 243 9.22 4.92 -25.69
C GLU A 243 9.86 6.21 -26.21
N LYS A 244 11.16 6.39 -25.96
CA LYS A 244 11.91 7.54 -26.49
C LYS A 244 12.00 7.52 -28.01
N MET A 245 12.28 6.37 -28.62
CA MET A 245 12.36 6.23 -30.08
C MET A 245 11.01 6.40 -30.78
N SER A 246 9.92 5.98 -30.14
CA SER A 246 8.56 6.10 -30.69
C SER A 246 8.10 7.55 -30.87
N VAL A 247 8.69 8.50 -30.13
CA VAL A 247 8.34 9.93 -30.16
C VAL A 247 9.44 10.79 -30.80
N ASP A 248 10.59 10.20 -31.12
CA ASP A 248 11.71 10.92 -31.73
C ASP A 248 11.39 11.29 -33.18
N GLN A 249 11.28 12.59 -33.45
CA GLN A 249 10.99 13.15 -34.78
C GLN A 249 12.06 12.82 -35.83
N LYS A 250 13.25 12.38 -35.39
CA LYS A 250 14.35 11.96 -36.29
C LYS A 250 14.24 10.49 -36.71
N SER A 251 13.40 9.69 -36.06
CA SER A 251 13.18 8.29 -36.40
C SER A 251 12.15 8.15 -37.54
N SER A 252 12.32 7.16 -38.43
CA SER A 252 11.35 6.93 -39.51
C SER A 252 9.99 6.49 -38.96
N LYS A 253 8.89 6.78 -39.68
CA LYS A 253 7.54 6.40 -39.25
C LYS A 253 7.38 4.88 -39.13
N GLU A 254 8.11 4.13 -39.97
CA GLU A 254 8.16 2.67 -39.95
C GLU A 254 8.85 2.18 -38.66
N LEU A 255 9.98 2.79 -38.28
CA LEU A 255 10.72 2.44 -37.06
C LEU A 255 9.94 2.83 -35.79
N GLN A 256 9.26 3.97 -35.80
CA GLN A 256 8.37 4.40 -34.72
C GLN A 256 7.24 3.36 -34.52
N SER A 257 6.60 2.95 -35.61
CA SER A 257 5.54 1.92 -35.58
C SER A 257 6.05 0.56 -35.11
N GLU A 258 7.28 0.21 -35.49
CA GLU A 258 7.93 -1.03 -35.06
C GLU A 258 8.30 -1.01 -33.56
N CYS A 259 8.85 0.11 -33.05
CA CYS A 259 9.16 0.29 -31.63
C CYS A 259 7.91 0.20 -30.77
N ILE A 260 6.80 0.78 -31.25
CA ILE A 260 5.48 0.69 -30.64
C ILE A 260 4.98 -0.77 -30.59
N MET A 261 5.17 -1.54 -31.66
CA MET A 261 4.79 -2.95 -31.72
C MET A 261 5.61 -3.77 -30.71
N MET A 262 6.92 -3.54 -30.63
CA MET A 262 7.81 -4.19 -29.66
C MET A 262 7.43 -3.82 -28.22
N LEU A 263 7.13 -2.55 -27.94
CA LEU A 263 6.71 -2.07 -26.62
C LEU A 263 5.55 -2.85 -26.03
N THR A 264 4.63 -3.31 -26.87
CA THR A 264 3.47 -4.01 -26.33
C THR A 264 3.68 -5.50 -26.15
N ARG A 265 4.49 -6.12 -27.00
CA ARG A 265 4.86 -7.52 -26.83
C ARG A 265 5.78 -7.71 -25.62
N LEU A 266 6.39 -6.64 -25.11
CA LEU A 266 7.43 -6.66 -24.09
C LEU A 266 7.08 -7.46 -22.83
N ASP A 267 5.86 -7.34 -22.30
CA ASP A 267 5.42 -8.07 -21.09
C ASP A 267 5.33 -9.59 -21.31
N GLY A 268 5.26 -10.05 -22.56
CA GLY A 268 5.14 -11.47 -22.94
C GLY A 268 6.33 -11.98 -23.75
N MET A 269 7.40 -11.19 -23.90
CA MET A 269 8.61 -11.62 -24.61
C MET A 269 9.42 -12.60 -23.78
N SER A 270 9.99 -13.58 -24.48
CA SER A 270 11.06 -14.42 -23.96
C SER A 270 12.34 -13.62 -23.70
N VAL A 271 13.24 -14.17 -22.88
CA VAL A 271 14.54 -13.52 -22.62
C VAL A 271 15.38 -13.42 -23.89
N GLU A 272 15.25 -14.39 -24.80
CA GLU A 272 15.91 -14.40 -26.10
C GLU A 272 15.45 -13.23 -26.97
N GLU A 273 14.13 -13.00 -27.06
CA GLU A 273 13.55 -11.87 -27.80
C GLU A 273 13.98 -10.53 -27.19
N MET A 274 13.95 -10.40 -25.86
CA MET A 274 14.42 -9.17 -25.19
C MET A 274 15.92 -8.93 -25.40
N THR A 275 16.72 -9.99 -25.41
CA THR A 275 18.16 -9.92 -25.69
C THR A 275 18.42 -9.46 -27.13
N GLU A 276 17.65 -9.98 -28.09
CA GLU A 276 17.76 -9.57 -29.48
C GLU A 276 17.43 -8.08 -29.65
N ILE A 277 16.38 -7.58 -28.99
CA ILE A 277 16.02 -6.16 -29.00
C ILE A 277 17.15 -5.30 -28.41
N LEU A 278 17.68 -5.71 -27.26
CA LEU A 278 18.77 -5.00 -26.59
C LEU A 278 20.00 -4.87 -27.50
N ARG A 279 20.36 -5.95 -28.21
CA ARG A 279 21.48 -5.97 -29.17
C ARG A 279 21.17 -5.17 -30.44
N ARG A 280 19.96 -5.32 -31.01
CA ARG A 280 19.53 -4.65 -32.23
C ARG A 280 19.58 -3.14 -32.11
N PHE A 281 19.11 -2.60 -30.98
CA PHE A 281 19.15 -1.15 -30.72
C PHE A 281 20.45 -0.71 -30.04
N ASN A 282 21.41 -1.62 -29.85
CA ASN A 282 22.69 -1.37 -29.19
C ASN A 282 22.50 -0.56 -27.89
N MET A 283 21.52 -0.96 -27.07
CA MET A 283 21.11 -0.20 -25.89
C MET A 283 22.26 -0.14 -24.89
N LYS A 284 22.47 1.04 -24.31
CA LYS A 284 23.56 1.33 -23.36
C LYS A 284 23.00 1.68 -21.99
N SER A 285 23.88 1.62 -20.99
CA SER A 285 23.57 2.09 -19.63
C SER A 285 23.03 3.54 -19.67
N PRO A 286 21.85 3.83 -19.10
CA PRO A 286 21.31 5.18 -19.04
C PRO A 286 22.15 6.15 -18.21
N SER A 287 22.96 5.65 -17.28
CA SER A 287 23.75 6.46 -16.35
C SER A 287 25.14 6.77 -16.90
N THR A 288 25.82 5.80 -17.52
CA THR A 288 27.22 5.93 -17.96
C THR A 288 27.39 5.90 -19.48
N GLY A 289 26.39 5.42 -20.24
CA GLY A 289 26.51 5.18 -21.68
C GLY A 289 27.36 3.95 -22.05
N SER A 290 27.76 3.13 -21.07
CA SER A 290 28.55 1.91 -21.27
C SER A 290 27.74 0.73 -21.82
N ASP A 291 28.44 -0.34 -22.18
CA ASP A 291 27.85 -1.63 -22.53
C ASP A 291 27.12 -2.29 -21.36
N LEU A 292 26.07 -3.03 -21.68
CA LEU A 292 25.27 -3.81 -20.74
C LEU A 292 25.65 -5.29 -20.83
N SER A 293 25.60 -5.98 -19.69
CA SER A 293 25.75 -7.44 -19.65
C SER A 293 24.59 -8.13 -20.37
N ASP A 294 24.76 -9.42 -20.67
CA ASP A 294 23.64 -10.27 -21.07
C ASP A 294 22.57 -10.31 -19.95
N PRO A 295 21.28 -10.45 -20.31
CA PRO A 295 20.19 -10.64 -19.36
C PRO A 295 20.39 -11.83 -18.44
N VAL A 296 20.10 -11.64 -17.16
CA VAL A 296 20.14 -12.69 -16.13
C VAL A 296 18.82 -12.68 -15.36
N GLU A 297 18.29 -13.86 -15.10
CA GLU A 297 17.12 -14.04 -14.24
C GLU A 297 17.48 -13.68 -12.78
N PHE A 298 16.59 -12.92 -12.13
CA PHE A 298 16.79 -12.39 -10.81
C PHE A 298 15.54 -12.58 -9.96
N ASN A 299 15.67 -13.33 -8.87
CA ASN A 299 14.58 -13.56 -7.93
C ASN A 299 14.32 -12.30 -7.10
N LEU A 300 13.07 -11.85 -7.11
CA LEU A 300 12.60 -10.69 -6.36
C LEU A 300 12.33 -10.98 -4.88
N MET A 301 12.48 -12.22 -4.41
CA MET A 301 12.42 -12.52 -2.99
C MET A 301 13.82 -12.47 -2.38
N PHE A 302 13.94 -12.01 -1.14
CA PHE A 302 15.22 -12.04 -0.42
C PHE A 302 15.46 -13.45 0.14
N PRO A 303 16.44 -14.22 -0.38
CA PRO A 303 16.75 -15.53 0.16
C PRO A 303 17.50 -15.42 1.47
N THR A 304 17.32 -16.41 2.34
CA THR A 304 18.06 -16.57 3.59
C THR A 304 18.19 -18.05 3.94
N GLN A 305 18.97 -18.35 4.98
CA GLN A 305 19.13 -19.70 5.51
C GLN A 305 18.61 -19.74 6.95
N ILE A 306 17.74 -20.70 7.24
CA ILE A 306 17.17 -20.90 8.57
C ILE A 306 17.99 -21.96 9.29
N GLY A 307 18.60 -21.57 10.39
CA GLY A 307 19.46 -22.43 11.20
C GLY A 307 20.91 -22.52 10.69
N PRO A 308 21.84 -23.01 11.53
CA PRO A 308 23.28 -22.92 11.28
C PRO A 308 23.80 -23.93 10.25
N SER A 309 23.02 -24.96 9.90
CA SER A 309 23.45 -26.01 8.97
C SER A 309 23.34 -25.60 7.49
N GLY A 310 22.65 -24.49 7.17
CA GLY A 310 22.39 -24.05 5.80
C GLY A 310 21.42 -24.94 5.01
N ASN A 311 20.94 -26.04 5.61
CA ASN A 311 20.09 -27.02 4.92
C ASN A 311 18.65 -26.56 4.72
N PHE A 312 18.19 -25.56 5.48
CA PHE A 312 16.82 -25.09 5.42
C PHE A 312 16.75 -23.72 4.75
N LYS A 313 16.49 -23.74 3.45
CA LYS A 313 16.34 -22.51 2.66
C LYS A 313 15.03 -21.82 3.00
N GLY A 314 15.10 -20.51 3.17
CA GLY A 314 13.95 -19.66 3.43
C GLY A 314 14.06 -18.35 2.67
N TYR A 315 13.01 -17.55 2.77
CA TYR A 315 12.97 -16.21 2.22
C TYR A 315 12.35 -15.26 3.23
N LEU A 316 12.59 -13.97 3.06
CA LEU A 316 11.71 -12.96 3.63
C LEU A 316 10.42 -12.94 2.80
N ARG A 317 9.26 -12.95 3.47
CA ARG A 317 7.96 -13.01 2.78
C ARG A 317 7.74 -11.82 1.81
N PRO A 318 7.22 -12.06 0.60
CA PRO A 318 6.89 -11.00 -0.36
C PRO A 318 5.50 -10.36 -0.16
N GLU A 319 4.68 -10.98 0.69
CA GLU A 319 3.33 -10.58 1.11
C GLU A 319 3.03 -11.18 2.51
N THR A 320 1.96 -10.75 3.18
CA THR A 320 1.55 -11.24 4.50
C THR A 320 0.48 -12.33 4.45
N ALA A 321 -0.27 -12.43 3.34
CA ALA A 321 -1.35 -13.38 3.05
C ALA A 321 -1.03 -14.84 3.42
N GLN A 322 0.16 -15.31 3.04
CA GLN A 322 0.59 -16.70 3.23
C GLN A 322 0.52 -17.16 4.69
N GLY A 323 0.76 -16.26 5.65
CA GLY A 323 0.66 -16.56 7.07
C GLY A 323 -0.77 -16.92 7.51
N MET A 324 -1.78 -16.27 6.93
CA MET A 324 -3.18 -16.55 7.20
C MET A 324 -3.64 -17.86 6.55
N PHE A 325 -3.16 -18.16 5.33
CA PHE A 325 -3.50 -19.43 4.66
C PHE A 325 -2.94 -20.65 5.39
N VAL A 326 -1.68 -20.62 5.84
CA VAL A 326 -1.10 -21.77 6.58
C VAL A 326 -1.77 -21.99 7.94
N ASN A 327 -2.33 -20.92 8.53
CA ASN A 327 -3.06 -20.97 9.81
C ASN A 327 -4.58 -21.13 9.64
N PHE A 328 -5.09 -21.32 8.42
CA PHE A 328 -6.52 -21.36 8.12
C PHE A 328 -7.32 -22.28 9.04
N LYS A 329 -6.83 -23.50 9.32
CA LYS A 329 -7.52 -24.44 10.23
C LYS A 329 -7.76 -23.86 11.62
N LYS A 330 -6.77 -23.16 12.17
CA LYS A 330 -6.84 -22.56 13.51
C LYS A 330 -7.74 -21.35 13.54
N LEU A 331 -7.72 -20.55 12.48
CA LEU A 331 -8.64 -19.42 12.30
C LEU A 331 -10.09 -19.90 12.18
N LEU A 332 -10.34 -20.92 11.37
CA LEU A 332 -11.66 -21.53 11.23
C LEU A 332 -12.14 -22.16 12.55
N GLU A 333 -11.27 -22.87 13.27
CA GLU A 333 -11.57 -23.42 14.60
C GLU A 333 -11.94 -22.32 15.60
N PHE A 334 -11.19 -21.22 15.62
CA PHE A 334 -11.48 -20.05 16.46
C PHE A 334 -12.86 -19.45 16.11
N ASN A 335 -13.23 -19.43 14.84
CA ASN A 335 -14.55 -19.04 14.37
C ASN A 335 -15.60 -20.18 14.42
N GLN A 336 -15.35 -21.23 15.23
CA GLN A 336 -16.28 -22.34 15.47
C GLN A 336 -16.71 -23.10 14.21
N GLY A 337 -15.84 -23.18 13.20
CA GLY A 337 -16.12 -23.86 11.94
C GLY A 337 -17.05 -23.12 10.99
N LYS A 338 -17.42 -21.86 11.29
CA LYS A 338 -18.40 -21.10 10.51
C LYS A 338 -17.75 -20.19 9.47
N LEU A 339 -18.45 -20.03 8.35
CA LEU A 339 -18.18 -19.04 7.31
C LEU A 339 -19.38 -18.08 7.15
N PRO A 340 -19.16 -16.87 6.62
CA PRO A 340 -17.85 -16.29 6.31
C PRO A 340 -17.10 -15.85 7.58
N PHE A 341 -15.77 -15.68 7.47
CA PHE A 341 -14.96 -14.98 8.46
C PHE A 341 -13.78 -14.30 7.77
N ALA A 342 -13.22 -13.28 8.41
CA ALA A 342 -12.03 -12.60 7.90
C ALA A 342 -10.87 -12.73 8.89
N ALA A 343 -9.68 -13.01 8.36
CA ALA A 343 -8.42 -12.83 9.08
C ALA A 343 -7.73 -11.58 8.54
N ALA A 344 -6.91 -10.94 9.37
CA ALA A 344 -6.14 -9.78 8.95
C ALA A 344 -4.72 -9.86 9.49
N GLN A 345 -3.75 -9.32 8.76
CA GLN A 345 -2.39 -9.16 9.22
C GLN A 345 -1.82 -7.80 8.85
N ILE A 346 -1.15 -7.15 9.80
CA ILE A 346 -0.36 -5.94 9.57
C ILE A 346 1.10 -6.30 9.82
N GLY A 347 1.97 -6.07 8.84
CA GLY A 347 3.39 -6.30 9.02
C GLY A 347 4.21 -6.02 7.77
N ASP A 348 5.52 -6.19 7.89
CA ASP A 348 6.43 -5.88 6.79
C ASP A 348 6.52 -7.02 5.78
N ALA A 349 6.64 -6.65 4.51
CA ALA A 349 6.87 -7.50 3.36
C ALA A 349 8.08 -6.98 2.58
N PHE A 350 8.72 -7.89 1.85
CA PHE A 350 10.02 -7.66 1.26
C PHE A 350 10.02 -8.04 -0.21
N ARG A 351 10.41 -7.09 -1.07
CA ARG A 351 10.57 -7.32 -2.51
C ARG A 351 11.93 -6.78 -2.92
N ASN A 352 12.82 -7.65 -3.37
CA ASN A 352 14.18 -7.34 -3.77
C ASN A 352 14.18 -6.61 -5.12
N GLU A 353 13.71 -5.38 -5.09
CA GLU A 353 13.44 -4.64 -6.30
C GLU A 353 14.73 -4.26 -7.03
N ILE A 354 14.78 -4.50 -8.34
CA ILE A 354 16.01 -4.35 -9.13
C ILE A 354 16.49 -2.89 -9.13
N SER A 355 15.60 -1.95 -9.41
CA SER A 355 15.90 -0.51 -9.41
C SER A 355 14.76 0.28 -8.76
N PRO A 356 14.72 0.36 -7.41
CA PRO A 356 13.68 1.11 -6.70
C PRO A 356 13.85 2.61 -6.96
N ARG A 357 12.92 3.18 -7.72
CA ARG A 357 12.82 4.61 -8.07
C ARG A 357 11.46 5.13 -7.56
N SER A 358 11.33 6.44 -7.34
CA SER A 358 10.07 7.11 -6.91
C SER A 358 9.75 7.05 -5.40
N GLY A 359 10.76 7.27 -4.55
CA GLY A 359 10.53 7.48 -3.11
C GLY A 359 9.89 6.28 -2.42
N LEU A 360 8.83 6.53 -1.63
CA LEU A 360 8.08 5.50 -0.90
C LEU A 360 7.16 4.64 -1.78
N ILE A 361 7.03 4.94 -3.08
CA ILE A 361 6.12 4.23 -3.98
C ILE A 361 6.66 2.83 -4.34
N ARG A 362 7.98 2.72 -4.54
CA ARG A 362 8.66 1.47 -4.92
C ARG A 362 9.88 1.27 -4.03
N VAL A 363 9.70 0.45 -3.00
CA VAL A 363 10.67 0.19 -1.94
C VAL A 363 10.90 -1.32 -1.81
N ARG A 364 11.97 -1.69 -1.11
CA ARG A 364 12.36 -3.09 -0.91
C ARG A 364 11.78 -3.72 0.35
N GLU A 365 11.46 -2.88 1.31
CA GLU A 365 10.82 -3.23 2.58
C GLU A 365 9.67 -2.25 2.81
N PHE A 366 8.49 -2.78 3.07
CA PHE A 366 7.31 -1.96 3.31
C PHE A 366 6.29 -2.68 4.16
N THR A 367 5.53 -1.90 4.93
CA THR A 367 4.42 -2.42 5.70
C THR A 367 3.20 -2.57 4.82
N MET A 368 2.58 -3.74 4.92
CA MET A 368 1.30 -4.06 4.34
C MET A 368 0.28 -4.25 5.45
N ALA A 369 -0.99 -4.00 5.13
CA ALA A 369 -2.12 -4.47 5.90
C ALA A 369 -2.99 -5.28 4.94
N GLU A 370 -3.18 -6.56 5.20
CA GLU A 370 -3.93 -7.46 4.31
C GLU A 370 -5.06 -8.13 5.07
N ILE A 371 -6.14 -8.40 4.36
CA ILE A 371 -7.34 -9.04 4.88
C ILE A 371 -7.63 -10.25 3.99
N GLU A 372 -7.77 -11.44 4.58
CA GLU A 372 -8.29 -12.63 3.88
C GLU A 372 -9.72 -12.88 4.36
N HIS A 373 -10.70 -12.53 3.52
CA HIS A 373 -12.10 -12.82 3.79
C HIS A 373 -12.47 -14.17 3.18
N PHE A 374 -12.58 -15.20 4.01
CA PHE A 374 -12.97 -16.55 3.63
C PHE A 374 -14.49 -16.64 3.55
N CYS A 375 -15.01 -17.03 2.39
CA CYS A 375 -16.45 -17.19 2.13
C CYS A 375 -16.77 -18.46 1.35
N ASP A 376 -18.05 -18.79 1.29
CA ASP A 376 -18.56 -19.90 0.48
C ASP A 376 -18.37 -19.55 -1.02
N PRO A 377 -17.73 -20.41 -1.84
CA PRO A 377 -17.59 -20.17 -3.27
C PRO A 377 -18.91 -20.00 -4.03
N GLU A 378 -20.00 -20.61 -3.53
CA GLU A 378 -21.33 -20.57 -4.12
C GLU A 378 -22.20 -19.43 -3.57
N ASP A 379 -21.88 -18.92 -2.38
CA ASP A 379 -22.56 -17.79 -1.74
C ASP A 379 -21.57 -16.68 -1.35
N LYS A 380 -21.45 -15.70 -2.24
CA LYS A 380 -20.63 -14.49 -2.06
C LYS A 380 -21.46 -13.25 -1.72
N SER A 381 -22.67 -13.43 -1.19
CA SER A 381 -23.45 -12.33 -0.63
C SER A 381 -22.76 -11.74 0.60
N HIS A 382 -23.03 -10.46 0.91
CA HIS A 382 -22.47 -9.83 2.11
C HIS A 382 -23.57 -9.22 2.98
N PRO A 383 -23.72 -9.63 4.25
CA PRO A 383 -24.85 -9.20 5.09
C PRO A 383 -25.00 -7.68 5.24
N LYS A 384 -23.88 -6.94 5.19
CA LYS A 384 -23.84 -5.48 5.31
C LYS A 384 -23.89 -4.74 3.95
N PHE A 385 -23.99 -5.44 2.81
CA PHE A 385 -23.93 -4.80 1.48
C PHE A 385 -25.06 -3.78 1.26
N SER A 386 -26.28 -4.10 1.72
CA SER A 386 -27.44 -3.20 1.61
C SER A 386 -27.19 -1.82 2.22
N SER A 387 -26.39 -1.73 3.30
CA SER A 387 -26.04 -0.46 3.94
C SER A 387 -25.12 0.42 3.11
N VAL A 388 -24.38 -0.16 2.16
CA VAL A 388 -23.42 0.53 1.31
C VAL A 388 -23.85 0.63 -0.16
N ALA A 389 -24.93 -0.06 -0.56
CA ALA A 389 -25.39 -0.14 -1.96
C ALA A 389 -25.53 1.22 -2.67
N GLY A 390 -25.92 2.27 -1.94
CA GLY A 390 -26.06 3.64 -2.48
C GLY A 390 -24.76 4.45 -2.59
N LYS A 391 -23.60 3.90 -2.21
CA LYS A 391 -22.32 4.61 -2.23
C LYS A 391 -21.77 4.71 -3.66
N VAL A 392 -21.40 5.92 -4.07
CA VAL A 392 -20.88 6.22 -5.40
C VAL A 392 -19.36 6.10 -5.40
N LEU A 393 -18.82 5.31 -6.32
CA LEU A 393 -17.39 5.12 -6.55
C LEU A 393 -17.05 5.48 -8.01
N ILE A 394 -15.78 5.79 -8.26
CA ILE A 394 -15.24 6.02 -9.61
C ILE A 394 -14.63 4.72 -10.12
N PHE A 395 -15.27 4.07 -11.08
CA PHE A 395 -14.83 2.81 -11.67
C PHE A 395 -14.16 3.03 -13.02
N TYR A 396 -13.04 2.34 -13.24
CA TYR A 396 -12.38 2.23 -14.53
C TYR A 396 -12.35 0.77 -14.96
N SER A 397 -13.46 0.34 -15.57
CA SER A 397 -13.69 -1.06 -15.97
C SER A 397 -12.68 -1.55 -17.00
N ALA A 398 -12.48 -2.86 -17.10
CA ALA A 398 -11.62 -3.43 -18.14
C ALA A 398 -12.11 -3.08 -19.56
N CYS A 399 -13.42 -3.03 -19.76
CA CYS A 399 -14.04 -2.60 -21.02
C CYS A 399 -13.78 -1.13 -21.33
N ASP A 400 -13.95 -0.23 -20.37
CA ASP A 400 -13.69 1.20 -20.57
C ASP A 400 -12.20 1.47 -20.79
N GLN A 401 -11.32 0.73 -20.12
CA GLN A 401 -9.90 0.72 -20.44
C GLN A 401 -9.68 0.31 -21.89
N MET A 402 -10.25 -0.81 -22.35
CA MET A 402 -10.11 -1.28 -23.74
C MET A 402 -10.69 -0.30 -24.75
N ASP A 403 -11.72 0.46 -24.41
CA ASP A 403 -12.40 1.35 -25.35
C ASP A 403 -11.86 2.79 -25.30
N GLY A 404 -10.93 3.09 -24.40
CA GLY A 404 -10.39 4.44 -24.20
C GLY A 404 -11.42 5.39 -23.58
N ASN A 405 -12.46 4.85 -22.97
CA ASN A 405 -13.45 5.64 -22.27
C ASN A 405 -12.88 6.12 -20.93
N PRO A 406 -13.33 7.29 -20.43
CA PRO A 406 -12.94 7.74 -19.11
C PRO A 406 -13.58 6.86 -18.01
N PRO A 407 -13.02 6.88 -16.78
CA PRO A 407 -13.67 6.29 -15.62
C PRO A 407 -15.08 6.86 -15.39
N LYS A 408 -15.99 6.04 -14.85
CA LYS A 408 -17.40 6.36 -14.64
C LYS A 408 -17.76 6.35 -13.17
N GLN A 409 -18.65 7.24 -12.77
CA GLN A 409 -19.26 7.22 -11.45
C GLN A 409 -20.49 6.32 -11.47
N LEU A 410 -20.53 5.33 -10.59
CA LEU A 410 -21.66 4.42 -10.41
C LEU A 410 -21.87 4.17 -8.92
N THR A 411 -23.11 3.91 -8.52
CA THR A 411 -23.33 3.32 -7.20
C THR A 411 -22.81 1.89 -7.17
N ILE A 412 -22.31 1.42 -6.02
CA ILE A 412 -21.86 0.03 -5.91
C ILE A 412 -23.01 -0.97 -6.15
N GLY A 413 -24.25 -0.60 -5.79
CA GLY A 413 -25.43 -1.40 -6.06
C GLY A 413 -25.69 -1.60 -7.55
N GLU A 414 -25.55 -0.54 -8.37
CA GLU A 414 -25.64 -0.64 -9.83
C GLU A 414 -24.47 -1.43 -10.42
N ALA A 415 -23.26 -1.25 -9.89
CA ALA A 415 -22.07 -1.96 -10.35
C ALA A 415 -22.17 -3.48 -10.11
N VAL A 416 -22.68 -3.90 -8.94
CA VAL A 416 -22.93 -5.32 -8.65
C VAL A 416 -24.15 -5.83 -9.43
N GLY A 417 -25.25 -5.06 -9.48
CA GLY A 417 -26.48 -5.46 -10.18
C GLY A 417 -26.33 -5.60 -11.70
N SER A 418 -25.39 -4.87 -12.30
CA SER A 418 -25.02 -4.99 -13.72
C SER A 418 -23.98 -6.07 -14.01
N GLY A 419 -23.40 -6.68 -12.97
CA GLY A 419 -22.31 -7.66 -13.10
C GLY A 419 -20.93 -7.04 -13.40
N LEU A 420 -20.78 -5.71 -13.30
CA LEU A 420 -19.49 -5.05 -13.43
C LEU A 420 -18.54 -5.46 -12.30
N VAL A 421 -19.05 -5.47 -11.06
CA VAL A 421 -18.37 -6.00 -9.88
C VAL A 421 -18.95 -7.39 -9.60
N ALA A 422 -18.09 -8.41 -9.51
CA ALA A 422 -18.52 -9.81 -9.58
C ALA A 422 -19.51 -10.26 -8.47
N ASN A 423 -19.46 -9.67 -7.28
CA ASN A 423 -20.30 -10.06 -6.14
C ASN A 423 -20.41 -8.97 -5.06
N GLU A 424 -21.35 -9.14 -4.13
CA GLU A 424 -21.61 -8.20 -3.03
C GLU A 424 -20.45 -8.10 -2.04
N THR A 425 -19.74 -9.20 -1.76
CA THR A 425 -18.59 -9.20 -0.84
C THR A 425 -17.45 -8.35 -1.37
N LEU A 426 -17.09 -8.54 -2.64
CA LEU A 426 -16.10 -7.71 -3.32
C LEU A 426 -16.55 -6.25 -3.31
N GLY A 427 -17.80 -5.97 -3.70
CA GLY A 427 -18.33 -4.61 -3.72
C GLY A 427 -18.37 -3.94 -2.33
N TYR A 428 -18.67 -4.69 -1.27
CA TYR A 428 -18.60 -4.21 0.09
C TYR A 428 -17.20 -3.71 0.44
N TYR A 429 -16.16 -4.51 0.16
CA TYR A 429 -14.78 -4.11 0.43
C TYR A 429 -14.33 -2.93 -0.43
N LEU A 430 -14.75 -2.81 -1.69
CA LEU A 430 -14.43 -1.62 -2.50
C LEU A 430 -14.95 -0.33 -1.84
N VAL A 431 -16.17 -0.33 -1.32
CA VAL A 431 -16.71 0.81 -0.58
C VAL A 431 -15.93 1.07 0.71
N ARG A 432 -15.62 0.02 1.48
CA ARG A 432 -14.86 0.17 2.73
C ARG A 432 -13.47 0.74 2.46
N ILE A 433 -12.78 0.27 1.42
CA ILE A 433 -11.49 0.81 0.97
C ILE A 433 -11.63 2.30 0.61
N ASN A 434 -12.64 2.66 -0.20
CA ASN A 434 -12.92 4.04 -0.59
C ASN A 434 -13.09 4.96 0.63
N ASP A 435 -14.01 4.58 1.51
CA ASP A 435 -14.35 5.38 2.70
C ASP A 435 -13.16 5.50 3.66
N PHE A 436 -12.33 4.45 3.81
CA PHE A 436 -11.10 4.50 4.59
C PHE A 436 -10.08 5.49 3.98
N LEU A 437 -9.78 5.37 2.68
CA LEU A 437 -8.81 6.23 2.00
C LEU A 437 -9.19 7.71 2.11
N ILE A 438 -10.47 8.03 1.88
CA ILE A 438 -10.98 9.40 2.03
C ILE A 438 -10.86 9.87 3.48
N ARG A 439 -11.20 9.02 4.44
CA ARG A 439 -11.15 9.33 5.87
C ARG A 439 -9.72 9.65 6.35
N VAL A 440 -8.71 8.96 5.84
CA VAL A 440 -7.29 9.25 6.14
C VAL A 440 -6.72 10.41 5.31
N GLY A 441 -7.53 11.08 4.49
CA GLY A 441 -7.16 12.35 3.85
C GLY A 441 -6.81 12.26 2.37
N ILE A 442 -7.16 11.18 1.68
CA ILE A 442 -7.08 11.12 0.22
C ILE A 442 -8.22 11.95 -0.40
N ASP A 443 -7.88 12.89 -1.28
CA ASP A 443 -8.85 13.59 -2.12
C ASP A 443 -9.70 12.61 -2.96
N PRO A 444 -11.04 12.58 -2.78
CA PRO A 444 -11.94 11.72 -3.55
C PRO A 444 -11.84 11.91 -5.07
N LYS A 445 -11.47 13.11 -5.55
CA LYS A 445 -11.34 13.38 -6.99
C LYS A 445 -10.12 12.70 -7.62
N ARG A 446 -9.16 12.31 -6.78
CA ARG A 446 -7.89 11.68 -7.15
C ARG A 446 -7.87 10.20 -6.77
N LEU A 447 -9.03 9.60 -6.53
CA LEU A 447 -9.18 8.18 -6.20
C LEU A 447 -10.07 7.52 -7.26
N ARG A 448 -9.65 6.35 -7.76
CA ARG A 448 -10.47 5.52 -8.65
C ARG A 448 -10.22 4.04 -8.38
N PHE A 449 -11.15 3.20 -8.82
CA PHE A 449 -11.01 1.75 -8.80
C PHE A 449 -10.82 1.23 -10.22
N ARG A 450 -9.64 0.72 -10.55
CA ARG A 450 -9.31 0.17 -11.87
C ARG A 450 -9.44 -1.34 -11.85
N GLN A 451 -10.22 -1.91 -12.76
CA GLN A 451 -10.32 -3.35 -12.91
C GLN A 451 -9.11 -3.90 -13.64
N HIS A 452 -8.60 -5.06 -13.24
CA HIS A 452 -7.56 -5.75 -14.02
C HIS A 452 -8.11 -6.22 -15.37
N MET A 453 -7.31 -6.10 -16.42
CA MET A 453 -7.64 -6.69 -17.72
C MET A 453 -7.33 -8.21 -17.72
N SER A 454 -7.92 -8.96 -18.66
CA SER A 454 -7.73 -10.43 -18.75
C SER A 454 -6.28 -10.90 -18.83
N ASN A 455 -5.36 -10.05 -19.32
CA ASN A 455 -3.93 -10.33 -19.46
C ASN A 455 -3.10 -9.89 -18.23
N GLU A 456 -3.70 -9.17 -17.29
CA GLU A 456 -3.09 -8.71 -16.04
C GLU A 456 -3.59 -9.51 -14.84
N MET A 457 -4.80 -10.07 -14.93
CA MET A 457 -5.36 -10.95 -13.93
C MET A 457 -4.40 -12.10 -13.64
N ALA A 458 -4.09 -12.29 -12.36
CA ALA A 458 -3.46 -13.52 -11.91
C ALA A 458 -4.30 -14.72 -12.36
N HIS A 459 -3.66 -15.81 -12.78
CA HIS A 459 -4.31 -17.00 -13.35
C HIS A 459 -5.37 -17.65 -12.45
N TYR A 460 -5.46 -17.26 -11.18
CA TYR A 460 -6.42 -17.73 -10.19
C TYR A 460 -7.50 -16.71 -9.80
N ALA A 461 -7.36 -15.43 -10.16
CA ALA A 461 -8.30 -14.40 -9.77
C ALA A 461 -9.56 -14.45 -10.64
N LYS A 462 -10.75 -14.34 -10.04
CA LYS A 462 -12.03 -14.23 -10.78
C LYS A 462 -12.33 -12.79 -11.18
N ASP A 463 -12.03 -11.84 -10.31
CA ASP A 463 -12.16 -10.40 -10.52
C ASP A 463 -11.13 -9.70 -9.63
N CYS A 464 -10.60 -8.56 -10.06
CA CYS A 464 -9.61 -7.80 -9.29
C CYS A 464 -9.72 -6.31 -9.59
N TRP A 465 -9.74 -5.51 -8.53
CA TRP A 465 -9.89 -4.06 -8.58
C TRP A 465 -8.83 -3.38 -7.74
N ASP A 466 -8.07 -2.48 -8.36
CA ASP A 466 -7.06 -1.69 -7.67
C ASP A 466 -7.63 -0.31 -7.32
N ALA A 467 -7.56 0.08 -6.05
CA ALA A 467 -7.69 1.47 -5.66
C ALA A 467 -6.43 2.23 -6.06
N GLU A 468 -6.54 3.01 -7.13
CA GLU A 468 -5.47 3.86 -7.64
C GLU A 468 -5.65 5.29 -7.15
N ILE A 469 -4.54 5.88 -6.70
CA ILE A 469 -4.49 7.26 -6.23
C ILE A 469 -3.63 8.09 -7.20
N LYS A 470 -4.17 9.20 -7.69
CA LYS A 470 -3.47 10.10 -8.61
C LYS A 470 -2.46 10.96 -7.87
N THR A 471 -1.19 10.73 -8.13
CA THR A 471 -0.06 11.49 -7.59
C THR A 471 0.71 12.21 -8.70
N SER A 472 1.77 12.92 -8.35
CA SER A 472 2.76 13.54 -9.21
C SER A 472 3.58 12.52 -10.00
N TYR A 473 3.47 11.22 -9.67
CA TYR A 473 3.99 10.10 -10.44
C TYR A 473 2.93 9.44 -11.35
N GLY A 474 1.73 10.01 -11.42
CA GLY A 474 0.58 9.44 -12.12
C GLY A 474 -0.32 8.63 -11.18
N TRP A 475 -1.18 7.79 -11.77
CA TRP A 475 -2.04 6.88 -11.03
C TRP A 475 -1.21 5.74 -10.44
N VAL A 476 -1.24 5.61 -9.12
CA VAL A 476 -0.47 4.61 -8.38
C VAL A 476 -1.44 3.70 -7.63
N GLU A 477 -1.32 2.39 -7.89
CA GLU A 477 -2.03 1.35 -7.14
C GLU A 477 -1.60 1.38 -5.66
N CYS A 478 -2.55 1.60 -4.76
CA CYS A 478 -2.31 1.71 -3.32
C CYS A 478 -3.01 0.62 -2.51
N VAL A 479 -4.10 0.07 -3.04
CA VAL A 479 -4.82 -1.07 -2.46
C VAL A 479 -5.26 -2.01 -3.59
N GLY A 480 -4.84 -3.26 -3.58
CA GLY A 480 -5.40 -4.30 -4.43
C GLY A 480 -6.62 -4.95 -3.75
N CYS A 481 -7.67 -5.24 -4.49
CA CYS A 481 -8.85 -5.95 -3.99
C CYS A 481 -9.20 -7.10 -4.94
N ALA A 482 -8.77 -8.31 -4.60
CA ALA A 482 -8.82 -9.48 -5.48
C ALA A 482 -9.80 -10.55 -4.99
N ASP A 483 -10.54 -11.17 -5.91
CA ASP A 483 -11.23 -12.43 -5.67
C ASP A 483 -10.32 -13.58 -6.09
N ARG A 484 -9.55 -14.12 -5.14
CA ARG A 484 -8.53 -15.16 -5.39
C ARG A 484 -9.12 -16.56 -5.54
N SER A 485 -10.45 -16.68 -5.51
CA SER A 485 -11.15 -17.97 -5.49
C SER A 485 -10.59 -18.91 -4.40
N ALA A 486 -10.46 -20.20 -4.66
CA ALA A 486 -9.98 -21.21 -3.72
C ALA A 486 -8.51 -21.59 -3.94
N TYR A 487 -7.75 -20.82 -4.71
CA TYR A 487 -6.43 -21.21 -5.21
C TYR A 487 -5.42 -21.47 -4.09
N ASP A 488 -5.21 -20.52 -3.18
CA ASP A 488 -4.18 -20.60 -2.16
C ASP A 488 -4.38 -21.79 -1.22
N LEU A 489 -5.59 -21.95 -0.68
CA LEU A 489 -5.95 -23.09 0.17
C LEU A 489 -5.84 -24.41 -0.59
N SER A 490 -6.20 -24.44 -1.89
CA SER A 490 -6.05 -25.64 -2.72
C SER A 490 -4.57 -26.02 -2.91
N GLN A 491 -3.70 -25.05 -3.19
CA GLN A 491 -2.27 -25.31 -3.39
C GLN A 491 -1.62 -25.78 -2.09
N HIS A 492 -1.88 -25.10 -0.97
CA HIS A 492 -1.35 -25.50 0.33
C HIS A 492 -1.90 -26.84 0.78
N SER A 493 -3.18 -27.14 0.52
CA SER A 493 -3.77 -28.44 0.84
C SER A 493 -3.12 -29.57 0.03
N LYS A 494 -2.84 -29.34 -1.26
CA LYS A 494 -2.14 -30.31 -2.13
C LYS A 494 -0.69 -30.52 -1.70
N ALA A 495 0.05 -29.43 -1.47
CA ALA A 495 1.47 -29.48 -1.14
C ALA A 495 1.74 -30.08 0.25
N SER A 496 0.91 -29.78 1.24
CA SER A 496 1.09 -30.27 2.62
C SER A 496 0.41 -31.61 2.91
N GLY A 497 -0.52 -32.05 2.05
CA GLY A 497 -1.42 -33.18 2.33
C GLY A 497 -2.45 -32.90 3.45
N SER A 498 -2.46 -31.70 4.03
CA SER A 498 -3.41 -31.30 5.07
C SER A 498 -4.68 -30.75 4.45
N ARG A 499 -5.84 -31.30 4.84
CA ARG A 499 -7.15 -30.85 4.35
C ARG A 499 -7.49 -29.43 4.83
N LEU A 500 -7.43 -28.42 3.97
CA LEU A 500 -7.82 -27.03 4.27
C LEU A 500 -9.24 -26.74 3.76
N TYR A 501 -10.24 -27.38 4.38
CA TYR A 501 -11.65 -27.34 3.98
C TYR A 501 -12.51 -26.71 5.08
N ALA A 502 -13.65 -26.18 4.68
CA ALA A 502 -14.74 -25.83 5.58
C ALA A 502 -15.92 -26.78 5.37
N GLU A 503 -16.81 -26.85 6.37
CA GLU A 503 -18.00 -27.70 6.35
C GLU A 503 -19.26 -26.83 6.40
N LYS A 504 -20.24 -27.14 5.54
CA LYS A 504 -21.58 -26.56 5.57
C LYS A 504 -22.60 -27.65 5.81
N LYS A 505 -23.47 -27.44 6.80
CA LYS A 505 -24.58 -28.37 7.06
C LYS A 505 -25.55 -28.33 5.89
N LEU A 506 -25.89 -29.50 5.37
CA LEU A 506 -26.92 -29.64 4.36
C LEU A 506 -28.30 -29.41 5.01
N SER A 507 -29.20 -28.76 4.28
CA SER A 507 -30.59 -28.59 4.71
C SER A 507 -31.29 -29.93 4.92
N GLU A 508 -30.98 -30.90 4.06
CA GLU A 508 -31.44 -32.29 4.15
C GLU A 508 -30.26 -33.25 3.95
N PRO A 509 -30.18 -34.36 4.71
CA PRO A 509 -29.09 -35.32 4.54
C PRO A 509 -29.12 -35.97 3.15
N LYS A 510 -27.98 -35.91 2.44
CA LYS A 510 -27.85 -36.48 1.09
C LYS A 510 -27.32 -37.90 1.17
N LYS A 511 -28.09 -38.87 0.68
CA LYS A 511 -27.61 -40.25 0.49
C LYS A 511 -26.76 -40.32 -0.78
N VAL A 512 -25.51 -40.71 -0.64
CA VAL A 512 -24.60 -40.92 -1.78
C VAL A 512 -23.99 -42.31 -1.70
N ASN A 513 -23.98 -42.99 -2.85
CA ASN A 513 -23.29 -44.25 -3.03
C ASN A 513 -21.83 -43.96 -3.34
N LEU A 514 -20.95 -44.22 -2.37
CA LEU A 514 -19.51 -44.03 -2.49
C LEU A 514 -18.83 -45.39 -2.67
N ILE A 515 -17.76 -45.41 -3.46
CA ILE A 515 -16.87 -46.56 -3.58
C ILE A 515 -15.76 -46.39 -2.55
N GLU A 516 -15.76 -47.23 -1.53
CA GLU A 516 -14.73 -47.28 -0.50
C GLU A 516 -13.65 -48.31 -0.90
N VAL A 517 -12.40 -47.84 -0.97
CA VAL A 517 -11.25 -48.66 -1.35
C VAL A 517 -10.63 -49.25 -0.09
N SER A 518 -10.72 -50.57 0.06
CA SER A 518 -10.09 -51.32 1.14
C SER A 518 -8.77 -51.89 0.64
N VAL A 519 -7.66 -51.32 1.11
CA VAL A 519 -6.30 -51.69 0.68
C VAL A 519 -5.68 -52.71 1.65
N ASN A 520 -5.23 -53.85 1.14
CA ASN A 520 -4.55 -54.88 1.93
C ASN A 520 -3.02 -54.66 1.88
N LYS A 521 -2.48 -54.08 2.95
CA LYS A 521 -1.05 -53.72 3.03
C LYS A 521 -0.09 -54.92 3.00
N GLY A 522 -0.54 -56.11 3.40
CA GLY A 522 0.30 -57.32 3.44
C GLY A 522 0.78 -57.78 2.06
N PRO A 523 -0.15 -58.15 1.15
CA PRO A 523 0.18 -58.53 -0.23
C PRO A 523 0.91 -57.41 -0.99
N ILE A 524 0.47 -56.16 -0.86
CA ILE A 524 1.11 -55.01 -1.51
C ILE A 524 2.56 -54.83 -1.02
N GLY A 525 2.79 -54.94 0.29
CA GLY A 525 4.13 -54.86 0.87
C GLY A 525 5.06 -55.98 0.39
N LYS A 526 4.54 -57.20 0.25
CA LYS A 526 5.30 -58.34 -0.27
C LYS A 526 5.66 -58.19 -1.75
N THR A 527 4.73 -57.70 -2.57
CA THR A 527 4.92 -57.59 -4.03
C THR A 527 5.75 -56.37 -4.43
N PHE A 528 5.49 -55.21 -3.83
CA PHE A 528 6.08 -53.94 -4.30
C PHE A 528 7.22 -53.41 -3.41
N LYS A 529 7.45 -54.00 -2.24
CA LYS A 529 8.53 -53.64 -1.29
C LYS A 529 8.57 -52.13 -1.02
N GLU A 530 9.65 -51.45 -1.40
CA GLU A 530 9.84 -50.00 -1.21
C GLU A 530 8.76 -49.16 -1.92
N ALA A 531 8.22 -49.64 -3.04
CA ALA A 531 7.16 -48.94 -3.77
C ALA A 531 5.75 -49.14 -3.16
N ALA A 532 5.60 -50.01 -2.16
CA ALA A 532 4.31 -50.28 -1.53
C ALA A 532 3.69 -49.03 -0.90
N VAL A 533 4.50 -48.14 -0.31
CA VAL A 533 4.02 -46.89 0.30
C VAL A 533 3.36 -45.98 -0.75
N MET A 534 3.97 -45.87 -1.93
CA MET A 534 3.43 -45.07 -3.04
C MET A 534 2.13 -45.67 -3.58
N VAL A 535 2.09 -46.99 -3.78
CA VAL A 535 0.90 -47.70 -4.29
C VAL A 535 -0.27 -47.58 -3.30
N VAL A 536 -0.03 -47.77 -2.00
CA VAL A 536 -1.05 -47.55 -0.96
C VAL A 536 -1.51 -46.10 -0.93
N GLY A 537 -0.58 -45.14 -1.05
CA GLY A 537 -0.88 -43.71 -1.12
C GLY A 537 -1.81 -43.37 -2.27
N LYS A 538 -1.51 -43.86 -3.49
CA LYS A 538 -2.36 -43.62 -4.67
C LYS A 538 -3.72 -44.30 -4.56
N LEU A 539 -3.80 -45.53 -4.07
CA LEU A 539 -5.07 -46.26 -3.89
C LEU A 539 -6.00 -45.59 -2.87
N ASN A 540 -5.45 -45.06 -1.78
CA ASN A 540 -6.23 -44.32 -0.78
C ASN A 540 -6.63 -42.91 -1.25
N GLY A 541 -5.96 -42.37 -2.27
CA GLY A 541 -6.20 -41.04 -2.83
C GLY A 541 -7.00 -41.03 -4.13
N LEU A 542 -7.65 -42.13 -4.50
CA LEU A 542 -8.46 -42.21 -5.72
C LEU A 542 -9.71 -41.33 -5.62
N SER A 543 -10.05 -40.64 -6.71
CA SER A 543 -11.35 -39.98 -6.86
C SER A 543 -12.47 -41.02 -6.99
N GLN A 544 -13.74 -40.62 -6.83
CA GLN A 544 -14.86 -41.54 -6.98
C GLN A 544 -15.03 -42.05 -8.42
N GLU A 545 -14.68 -41.24 -9.43
CA GLU A 545 -14.66 -41.66 -10.83
C GLU A 545 -13.52 -42.65 -11.08
N GLU A 546 -12.29 -42.33 -10.64
CA GLU A 546 -11.15 -43.23 -10.75
C GLU A 546 -11.41 -44.57 -10.04
N ALA A 547 -12.01 -44.53 -8.85
CA ALA A 547 -12.36 -45.72 -8.09
C ALA A 547 -13.44 -46.57 -8.79
N LYS A 548 -14.36 -45.93 -9.53
CA LYS A 548 -15.41 -46.61 -10.30
C LYS A 548 -14.84 -47.29 -11.53
N ASP A 549 -13.97 -46.60 -12.26
CA ASP A 549 -13.28 -47.15 -13.43
C ASP A 549 -12.33 -48.28 -13.03
N MET A 550 -11.54 -48.09 -11.97
CA MET A 550 -10.66 -49.13 -11.44
C MET A 550 -11.43 -50.32 -10.89
N LYS A 551 -12.61 -50.10 -10.27
CA LYS A 551 -13.50 -51.20 -9.86
C LYS A 551 -13.95 -51.99 -11.10
N ALA A 552 -14.46 -51.32 -12.14
CA ALA A 552 -14.90 -51.99 -13.35
C ALA A 552 -13.77 -52.84 -13.97
N GLU A 553 -12.58 -52.25 -14.13
CA GLU A 553 -11.43 -52.93 -14.71
C GLU A 553 -10.94 -54.11 -13.84
N LEU A 554 -10.88 -53.93 -12.52
CA LEU A 554 -10.45 -55.00 -11.60
C LEU A 554 -11.43 -56.17 -11.61
N TYR A 555 -12.74 -55.91 -11.69
CA TYR A 555 -13.75 -56.97 -11.71
C TYR A 555 -13.80 -57.72 -13.05
N GLU A 556 -13.58 -57.02 -14.16
CA GLU A 556 -13.56 -57.60 -15.51
C GLU A 556 -12.27 -58.37 -15.83
N LYS A 557 -11.10 -57.77 -15.57
CA LYS A 557 -9.79 -58.34 -15.96
C LYS A 557 -9.07 -59.09 -14.83
N GLY A 558 -9.52 -58.95 -13.58
CA GLY A 558 -8.89 -59.55 -12.40
C GLY A 558 -7.69 -58.77 -11.82
N SER A 559 -7.20 -57.77 -12.56
CA SER A 559 -6.11 -56.88 -12.17
C SER A 559 -6.26 -55.50 -12.82
N VAL A 560 -5.84 -54.45 -12.14
CA VAL A 560 -5.83 -53.06 -12.64
C VAL A 560 -4.40 -52.51 -12.62
N THR A 561 -4.03 -51.74 -13.65
CA THR A 561 -2.70 -51.13 -13.71
C THR A 561 -2.75 -49.72 -13.16
N VAL A 562 -1.96 -49.47 -12.12
CA VAL A 562 -1.81 -48.14 -11.50
C VAL A 562 -0.50 -47.53 -11.95
N ASN A 563 -0.57 -46.41 -12.68
CA ASN A 563 0.62 -45.68 -13.12
C ASN A 563 0.98 -44.59 -12.11
N ILE A 564 2.23 -44.60 -11.63
CA ILE A 564 2.78 -43.62 -10.70
C ILE A 564 4.18 -43.24 -11.20
N ASP A 565 4.43 -41.96 -11.48
CA ASP A 565 5.72 -41.43 -11.92
C ASP A 565 6.38 -42.19 -13.09
N GLY A 566 5.56 -42.57 -14.09
CA GLY A 566 6.02 -43.31 -15.27
C GLY A 566 6.28 -44.80 -15.03
N ARG A 567 5.97 -45.33 -13.84
CA ARG A 567 6.05 -46.76 -13.50
C ARG A 567 4.64 -47.36 -13.37
N SER A 568 4.47 -48.56 -13.92
CA SER A 568 3.19 -49.30 -13.90
C SER A 568 3.20 -50.38 -12.84
N PHE A 569 2.20 -50.37 -11.96
CA PHE A 569 2.03 -51.34 -10.88
C PHE A 569 0.74 -52.14 -11.07
N LEU A 570 0.83 -53.47 -11.09
CA LEU A 570 -0.33 -54.35 -11.31
C LEU A 570 -1.00 -54.70 -9.97
N VAL A 571 -2.17 -54.12 -9.70
CA VAL A 571 -2.94 -54.34 -8.46
C VAL A 571 -4.01 -55.40 -8.70
N THR A 572 -4.07 -56.43 -7.84
CA THR A 572 -5.03 -57.54 -7.95
C THR A 572 -6.13 -57.47 -6.88
N LYS A 573 -7.14 -58.34 -7.00
CA LYS A 573 -8.26 -58.45 -6.02
C LYS A 573 -7.83 -58.77 -4.59
N GLU A 574 -6.66 -59.40 -4.40
CA GLU A 574 -6.10 -59.67 -3.07
C GLU A 574 -5.46 -58.44 -2.42
N MET A 575 -5.07 -57.45 -3.24
CA MET A 575 -4.38 -56.24 -2.84
C MET A 575 -5.34 -55.08 -2.56
N ALA A 576 -6.42 -54.95 -3.33
CA ALA A 576 -7.42 -53.91 -3.14
C ALA A 576 -8.83 -54.43 -3.43
N ALA A 577 -9.79 -54.04 -2.59
CA ALA A 577 -11.21 -54.33 -2.77
C ALA A 577 -12.01 -53.02 -2.80
N PHE A 578 -12.93 -52.91 -3.76
CA PHE A 578 -13.76 -51.72 -3.97
C PHE A 578 -15.20 -52.04 -3.57
N LYS A 579 -15.69 -51.43 -2.48
CA LYS A 579 -17.04 -51.67 -1.95
C LYS A 579 -17.94 -50.47 -2.19
N GLU A 580 -19.13 -50.69 -2.72
CA GLU A 580 -20.17 -49.66 -2.74
C GLU A 580 -20.79 -49.55 -1.34
N VAL A 581 -20.76 -48.35 -0.78
CA VAL A 581 -21.29 -48.02 0.53
C VAL A 581 -22.22 -46.82 0.38
N GLU A 582 -23.48 -46.98 0.78
CA GLU A 582 -24.40 -45.85 0.93
C GLU A 582 -24.00 -45.08 2.20
N LYS A 583 -23.49 -43.86 2.04
CA LYS A 583 -23.22 -42.95 3.17
C LYS A 583 -24.24 -41.82 3.12
N THR A 584 -24.81 -41.51 4.28
CA THR A 584 -25.66 -40.33 4.46
C THR A 584 -24.76 -39.16 4.85
N LEU A 585 -24.60 -38.18 3.97
CA LEU A 585 -23.86 -36.96 4.24
C LEU A 585 -24.77 -35.94 4.91
N HIS A 586 -24.38 -35.49 6.10
CA HIS A 586 -25.05 -34.40 6.82
C HIS A 586 -24.39 -33.03 6.56
N VAL A 587 -23.15 -33.05 6.07
CA VAL A 587 -22.34 -31.88 5.77
C VAL A 587 -21.73 -32.02 4.39
N GLU A 588 -21.55 -30.89 3.73
CA GLU A 588 -20.79 -30.73 2.51
C GLU A 588 -19.47 -30.04 2.85
N GLU A 589 -18.39 -30.58 2.32
CA GLU A 589 -17.06 -30.00 2.44
C GLU A 589 -16.70 -29.25 1.17
N PHE A 590 -16.13 -28.06 1.32
CA PHE A 590 -15.60 -27.29 0.20
C PHE A 590 -14.35 -26.51 0.63
N ILE A 591 -13.57 -26.07 -0.36
CA ILE A 591 -12.45 -25.16 -0.13
C ILE A 591 -12.99 -23.73 -0.23
N PRO A 592 -12.89 -22.90 0.82
CA PRO A 592 -13.42 -21.55 0.80
C PRO A 592 -12.81 -20.70 -0.31
N SER A 593 -13.64 -19.79 -0.83
CA SER A 593 -13.16 -18.70 -1.68
C SER A 593 -12.59 -17.59 -0.80
N VAL A 594 -11.66 -16.80 -1.34
CA VAL A 594 -11.03 -15.70 -0.62
C VAL A 594 -11.17 -14.38 -1.38
N ILE A 595 -11.66 -13.35 -0.68
CA ILE A 595 -11.56 -11.95 -1.12
C ILE A 595 -10.44 -11.28 -0.34
N GLU A 596 -9.48 -10.70 -1.05
CA GLU A 596 -8.27 -10.11 -0.48
C GLU A 596 -8.16 -8.61 -0.77
N PRO A 597 -8.48 -7.77 0.23
CA PRO A 597 -7.99 -6.38 0.30
C PRO A 597 -6.54 -6.31 0.80
N SER A 598 -5.61 -5.85 -0.04
CA SER A 598 -4.19 -5.70 0.27
C SER A 598 -3.74 -4.24 0.19
N PHE A 599 -3.33 -3.65 1.33
CA PHE A 599 -3.03 -2.22 1.46
C PHE A 599 -1.53 -1.95 1.54
N GLY A 600 -0.99 -1.20 0.59
CA GLY A 600 0.40 -0.71 0.62
C GLY A 600 0.55 0.55 1.47
N ILE A 601 0.79 0.41 2.77
CA ILE A 601 0.76 1.54 3.73
C ILE A 601 1.76 2.65 3.37
N GLY A 602 2.95 2.30 2.88
CA GLY A 602 3.93 3.28 2.42
C GLY A 602 3.44 4.16 1.25
N ARG A 603 2.76 3.54 0.28
CA ARG A 603 2.16 4.24 -0.89
C ARG A 603 1.03 5.15 -0.44
N ILE A 604 0.14 4.63 0.40
CA ILE A 604 -0.99 5.38 0.98
C ILE A 604 -0.47 6.59 1.75
N MET A 605 0.54 6.43 2.62
CA MET A 605 1.14 7.53 3.37
C MET A 605 1.73 8.61 2.47
N TYR A 606 2.45 8.23 1.40
CA TYR A 606 2.99 9.18 0.44
C TYR A 606 1.87 9.97 -0.25
N ALA A 607 0.83 9.29 -0.72
CA ALA A 607 -0.32 9.93 -1.36
C ALA A 607 -1.07 10.88 -0.40
N ILE A 608 -1.24 10.50 0.86
CA ILE A 608 -1.81 11.37 1.91
C ILE A 608 -0.98 12.64 2.06
N LEU A 609 0.35 12.53 2.17
CA LEU A 609 1.23 13.69 2.32
C LEU A 609 1.15 14.61 1.11
N GLU A 610 1.13 14.05 -0.09
CA GLU A 610 1.01 14.80 -1.33
C GLU A 610 -0.33 15.53 -1.45
N HIS A 611 -1.45 14.85 -1.22
CA HIS A 611 -2.78 15.46 -1.33
C HIS A 611 -3.05 16.53 -0.28
N ASN A 612 -2.31 16.50 0.83
CA ASN A 612 -2.48 17.44 1.94
C ASN A 612 -1.37 18.49 2.01
N TYR A 613 -0.39 18.49 1.11
CA TYR A 613 0.64 19.52 1.11
C TYR A 613 0.09 20.84 0.57
N GLN A 614 0.29 21.92 1.33
CA GLN A 614 -0.20 23.25 1.03
C GLN A 614 0.87 24.28 1.35
N VAL A 615 0.81 25.44 0.71
CA VAL A 615 1.71 26.58 0.97
C VAL A 615 0.85 27.77 1.40
N ARG A 616 1.30 28.53 2.41
CA ARG A 616 0.54 29.70 2.88
C ARG A 616 0.50 30.79 1.81
N GLU A 617 -0.67 31.42 1.65
CA GLU A 617 -0.82 32.59 0.78
C GLU A 617 0.13 33.71 1.21
N GLY A 618 0.88 34.26 0.25
CA GLY A 618 1.82 35.35 0.49
C GLY A 618 3.18 34.94 1.07
N ASP A 619 3.41 33.66 1.39
CA ASP A 619 4.71 33.17 1.86
C ASP A 619 5.02 31.77 1.30
N GLU A 620 5.71 31.77 0.15
CA GLU A 620 6.08 30.54 -0.56
C GLU A 620 7.01 29.59 0.21
N GLN A 621 7.62 30.06 1.30
CA GLN A 621 8.52 29.25 2.13
C GLN A 621 7.76 28.50 3.23
N ARG A 622 6.49 28.86 3.50
CA ARG A 622 5.67 28.26 4.55
C ARG A 622 4.79 27.14 4.02
N GLY A 623 5.44 26.02 3.70
CA GLY A 623 4.76 24.74 3.44
C GLY A 623 4.18 24.13 4.73
N TYR A 624 3.01 23.50 4.64
CA TYR A 624 2.37 22.80 5.75
C TYR A 624 1.48 21.66 5.22
N PHE A 625 1.03 20.77 6.10
CA PHE A 625 0.16 19.65 5.72
C PHE A 625 -1.23 19.76 6.36
N THR A 626 -2.28 19.63 5.56
CA THR A 626 -3.69 19.66 5.97
C THR A 626 -4.24 18.32 6.47
N LEU A 627 -3.39 17.44 7.02
CA LEU A 627 -3.79 16.10 7.47
C LEU A 627 -5.03 16.11 8.39
N PRO A 628 -5.98 15.18 8.22
CA PRO A 628 -7.08 14.98 9.15
C PRO A 628 -6.59 14.77 10.59
N ALA A 629 -7.33 15.31 11.56
CA ALA A 629 -6.92 15.27 12.96
C ALA A 629 -6.72 13.83 13.49
N ILE A 630 -7.52 12.87 13.01
CA ILE A 630 -7.44 11.45 13.39
C ILE A 630 -6.09 10.82 13.06
N ILE A 631 -5.45 11.19 11.95
CA ILE A 631 -4.14 10.66 11.55
C ILE A 631 -2.97 11.60 11.85
N ALA A 632 -3.24 12.86 12.22
CA ALA A 632 -2.20 13.85 12.49
C ALA A 632 -1.17 13.33 13.53
N PRO A 633 0.16 13.45 13.29
CA PRO A 633 1.21 12.84 14.12
C PRO A 633 1.08 13.20 15.60
N VAL A 634 0.86 14.49 15.86
CA VAL A 634 0.63 15.05 17.20
C VAL A 634 -0.64 15.88 17.12
N LYS A 635 -1.57 15.70 18.06
CA LYS A 635 -2.90 16.35 17.99
C LYS A 635 -2.86 17.81 18.41
N CYS A 636 -1.98 18.17 19.34
CA CYS A 636 -1.96 19.51 19.91
C CYS A 636 -0.55 20.06 20.13
N SER A 637 -0.38 21.36 19.97
CA SER A 637 0.80 22.10 20.44
C SER A 637 0.45 23.01 21.60
N VAL A 638 1.33 23.14 22.59
CA VAL A 638 1.20 24.10 23.69
C VAL A 638 2.32 25.12 23.57
N LEU A 639 1.94 26.37 23.36
CA LEU A 639 2.82 27.45 22.94
C LEU A 639 2.66 28.65 23.88
N PRO A 640 3.64 29.00 24.72
CA PRO A 640 3.55 30.25 25.48
C PRO A 640 3.69 31.47 24.55
N LEU A 641 3.13 32.63 24.83
CA LEU A 641 3.27 33.80 23.95
C LEU A 641 4.73 34.29 23.87
N SER A 642 5.43 34.21 25.00
CA SER A 642 6.84 34.57 25.20
C SER A 642 7.47 33.63 26.24
N ASN A 643 8.74 33.84 26.60
CA ASN A 643 9.41 33.02 27.61
C ASN A 643 9.17 33.51 29.05
N ASN A 644 8.06 34.22 29.31
CA ASN A 644 7.73 34.72 30.64
C ASN A 644 7.54 33.53 31.62
N PRO A 645 8.26 33.51 32.77
CA PRO A 645 8.08 32.52 33.83
C PRO A 645 6.63 32.34 34.29
N GLU A 646 5.81 33.39 34.28
CA GLU A 646 4.40 33.35 34.72
C GLU A 646 3.53 32.37 33.93
N PHE A 647 3.92 32.00 32.71
CA PHE A 647 3.18 31.02 31.90
C PHE A 647 3.42 29.57 32.33
N HIS A 648 4.51 29.26 33.05
CA HIS A 648 4.93 27.89 33.33
C HIS A 648 3.89 27.07 34.12
N PRO A 649 3.23 27.59 35.17
CA PRO A 649 2.21 26.85 35.90
C PRO A 649 1.01 26.47 35.01
N PHE A 650 0.58 27.37 34.12
CA PHE A 650 -0.52 27.13 33.20
C PHE A 650 -0.15 26.11 32.12
N ILE A 651 1.05 26.21 31.55
CA ILE A 651 1.57 25.22 30.59
C ILE A 651 1.58 23.83 31.24
N GLN A 652 2.11 23.72 32.47
CA GLN A 652 2.16 22.44 33.17
C GLN A 652 0.77 21.85 33.42
N SER A 653 -0.17 22.69 33.88
CA SER A 653 -1.58 22.28 34.07
C SER A 653 -2.22 21.78 32.78
N ILE A 654 -2.06 22.51 31.68
CA ILE A 654 -2.59 22.13 30.35
C ILE A 654 -1.98 20.81 29.87
N ARG A 655 -0.67 20.60 30.03
CA ARG A 655 -0.01 19.34 29.68
C ARG A 655 -0.58 18.17 30.46
N ASP A 656 -0.80 18.35 31.75
CA ASP A 656 -1.35 17.30 32.61
C ASP A 656 -2.79 16.95 32.21
N MET A 657 -3.62 17.94 31.90
CA MET A 657 -4.98 17.72 31.39
C MET A 657 -4.98 17.00 30.03
N LEU A 658 -4.13 17.42 29.08
CA LEU A 658 -4.01 16.77 27.76
C LEU A 658 -3.53 15.32 27.89
N ARG A 659 -2.57 15.07 28.78
CA ARG A 659 -2.07 13.72 29.07
C ARG A 659 -3.17 12.83 29.66
N GLN A 660 -3.93 13.33 30.64
CA GLN A 660 -5.05 12.59 31.24
C GLN A 660 -6.17 12.29 30.23
N ALA A 661 -6.40 13.21 29.28
CA ALA A 661 -7.35 13.00 28.19
C ALA A 661 -6.86 12.06 27.07
N GLY A 662 -5.61 11.58 27.13
CA GLY A 662 -5.01 10.74 26.09
C GLY A 662 -4.72 11.48 24.78
N VAL A 663 -4.48 12.79 24.85
CA VAL A 663 -4.19 13.64 23.68
C VAL A 663 -2.68 13.79 23.51
N SER A 664 -2.15 13.30 22.37
CA SER A 664 -0.75 13.52 22.03
C SER A 664 -0.48 15.01 21.81
N HIS A 665 0.53 15.55 22.49
CA HIS A 665 0.83 16.96 22.45
C HIS A 665 2.33 17.25 22.48
N ARG A 666 2.71 18.45 22.00
CA ARG A 666 4.08 18.96 22.02
C ARG A 666 4.14 20.37 22.57
N VAL A 667 5.09 20.62 23.47
CA VAL A 667 5.39 21.98 23.93
C VAL A 667 6.47 22.58 23.03
N ASP A 668 6.31 23.83 22.61
CA ASP A 668 7.37 24.61 21.95
C ASP A 668 7.52 25.97 22.64
N ASP A 669 8.46 26.01 23.56
CA ASP A 669 8.89 27.13 24.40
C ASP A 669 10.20 27.78 23.89
N SER A 670 10.58 27.49 22.64
CA SER A 670 11.81 28.07 22.10
C SER A 670 11.66 29.57 21.83
N SER A 671 12.81 30.27 21.78
CA SER A 671 12.94 31.74 21.75
C SER A 671 12.43 32.46 20.48
N GLY A 672 11.64 31.79 19.64
CA GLY A 672 11.03 32.38 18.45
C GLY A 672 9.69 33.07 18.72
N SER A 673 9.31 34.01 17.85
CA SER A 673 7.97 34.60 17.88
C SER A 673 6.88 33.52 17.79
N ILE A 674 5.69 33.81 18.31
CA ILE A 674 4.56 32.88 18.25
C ILE A 674 4.23 32.44 16.82
N GLY A 675 4.37 33.35 15.84
CA GLY A 675 4.20 33.04 14.42
C GLY A 675 5.22 32.03 13.88
N ARG A 676 6.50 32.10 14.30
CA ARG A 676 7.53 31.11 13.93
C ARG A 676 7.25 29.75 14.57
N ARG A 677 6.73 29.75 15.80
CA ARG A 677 6.29 28.52 16.48
C ARG A 677 5.13 27.87 15.77
N TYR A 678 4.11 28.64 15.41
CA TYR A 678 3.02 28.14 14.57
C TYR A 678 3.49 27.61 13.22
N ALA A 679 4.41 28.30 12.53
CA ALA A 679 4.96 27.80 11.28
C ALA A 679 5.62 26.42 11.47
N ARG A 680 6.42 26.24 12.54
CA ARG A 680 7.04 24.94 12.82
C ARG A 680 6.04 23.86 13.20
N THR A 681 4.93 24.16 13.87
CA THR A 681 3.90 23.17 14.21
C THR A 681 3.05 22.80 12.99
N ASP A 682 2.74 23.78 12.14
CA ASP A 682 2.01 23.59 10.90
C ASP A 682 2.80 22.70 9.92
N GLU A 683 4.11 22.91 9.80
CA GLU A 683 5.05 22.11 8.98
C GLU A 683 5.07 20.60 9.33
N ILE A 684 4.71 20.22 10.57
CA ILE A 684 4.59 18.81 11.01
C ILE A 684 3.14 18.39 11.25
N ALA A 685 2.21 19.10 10.61
CA ALA A 685 0.80 18.77 10.53
C ALA A 685 0.05 18.76 11.88
N ILE A 686 0.51 19.48 12.91
CA ILE A 686 -0.23 19.58 14.17
C ILE A 686 -1.52 20.38 13.92
N PRO A 687 -2.72 19.79 14.13
CA PRO A 687 -3.97 20.41 13.74
C PRO A 687 -4.41 21.53 14.68
N PHE A 688 -4.04 21.45 15.96
CA PHE A 688 -4.47 22.41 16.99
C PHE A 688 -3.30 23.00 17.79
N GLY A 689 -3.37 24.29 18.09
CA GLY A 689 -2.39 24.98 18.94
C GLY A 689 -3.06 25.73 20.07
N ILE A 690 -2.62 25.49 21.30
CA ILE A 690 -3.03 26.21 22.50
C ILE A 690 -1.97 27.26 22.79
N THR A 691 -2.36 28.53 22.75
CA THR A 691 -1.50 29.65 23.17
C THR A 691 -1.82 30.08 24.59
N VAL A 692 -0.78 30.12 25.42
CA VAL A 692 -0.81 30.69 26.79
C VAL A 692 -0.25 32.10 26.72
N ASP A 693 -1.03 33.10 27.09
CA ASP A 693 -0.67 34.51 27.00
C ASP A 693 -0.97 35.30 28.29
N PHE A 694 -0.75 36.61 28.28
CA PHE A 694 -0.94 37.47 29.45
C PHE A 694 -2.39 37.49 29.93
N ASP A 695 -3.38 37.45 29.03
CA ASP A 695 -4.79 37.29 29.40
C ASP A 695 -5.03 35.96 30.13
N THR A 696 -4.21 34.92 29.90
CA THR A 696 -4.30 33.65 30.63
C THR A 696 -3.94 33.82 32.11
N VAL A 697 -2.99 34.72 32.40
CA VAL A 697 -2.47 34.96 33.75
C VAL A 697 -3.29 36.01 34.49
N HIS A 698 -3.74 37.06 33.79
CA HIS A 698 -4.27 38.26 34.43
C HIS A 698 -5.79 38.44 34.29
N VAL A 699 -6.48 37.61 33.51
CA VAL A 699 -7.95 37.67 33.35
C VAL A 699 -8.59 36.44 33.99
N GLU A 700 -9.60 36.69 34.84
CA GLU A 700 -10.40 35.64 35.46
C GLU A 700 -11.78 35.50 34.78
N PRO A 701 -12.26 34.27 34.53
CA PRO A 701 -11.59 33.00 34.77
C PRO A 701 -10.46 32.73 33.75
N PRO A 702 -9.39 31.99 34.13
CA PRO A 702 -8.28 31.69 33.23
C PRO A 702 -8.73 31.01 31.95
N SER A 703 -8.33 31.59 30.82
CA SER A 703 -8.67 31.13 29.48
C SER A 703 -7.44 31.16 28.59
N VAL A 704 -7.42 30.32 27.56
CA VAL A 704 -6.33 30.22 26.57
C VAL A 704 -6.88 30.39 25.17
N THR A 705 -6.01 30.69 24.21
CA THR A 705 -6.39 30.74 22.80
C THR A 705 -6.18 29.38 22.15
N LEU A 706 -7.23 28.80 21.58
CA LEU A 706 -7.16 27.61 20.74
C LEU A 706 -7.15 28.02 19.27
N ARG A 707 -6.16 27.58 18.51
CA ARG A 707 -5.99 27.82 17.08
C ARG A 707 -6.16 26.54 16.28
N GLU A 708 -6.83 26.62 15.13
CA GLU A 708 -6.86 25.57 14.13
C GLU A 708 -5.88 25.84 12.98
N ARG A 709 -5.19 24.79 12.53
CA ARG A 709 -4.10 24.86 11.56
C ARG A 709 -4.55 25.40 10.21
N ASN A 710 -5.57 24.83 9.57
CA ASN A 710 -5.91 25.11 8.17
C ASN A 710 -6.36 26.55 7.98
N SER A 711 -7.44 26.94 8.68
CA SER A 711 -8.03 28.28 8.64
C SER A 711 -7.20 29.34 9.35
N MET A 712 -6.30 28.93 10.25
CA MET A 712 -5.64 29.81 11.21
C MET A 712 -6.60 30.53 12.17
N GLY A 713 -7.89 30.15 12.17
CA GLY A 713 -8.91 30.67 13.06
C GLY A 713 -8.57 30.41 14.52
N GLN A 714 -8.99 31.33 15.39
CA GLN A 714 -8.67 31.30 16.81
C GLN A 714 -9.92 31.59 17.64
N VAL A 715 -10.10 30.83 18.71
CA VAL A 715 -11.14 31.05 19.72
C VAL A 715 -10.52 31.16 21.10
N ARG A 716 -11.19 31.86 22.02
CA ARG A 716 -10.81 31.90 23.43
C ARG A 716 -11.63 30.87 24.20
N ILE A 717 -10.96 29.96 24.89
CA ILE A 717 -11.58 28.83 25.59
C ILE A 717 -11.11 28.78 27.06
N PRO A 718 -12.00 28.52 28.03
CA PRO A 718 -11.59 28.29 29.41
C PRO A 718 -10.60 27.14 29.52
N ILE A 719 -9.56 27.29 30.36
CA ILE A 719 -8.51 26.27 30.50
C ILE A 719 -9.08 24.89 30.83
N MET A 720 -10.11 24.83 31.68
CA MET A 720 -10.73 23.57 32.12
C MET A 720 -11.43 22.79 30.99
N GLN A 721 -11.78 23.45 29.87
CA GLN A 721 -12.47 22.82 28.74
C GLN A 721 -11.54 22.50 27.57
N VAL A 722 -10.33 23.06 27.55
CA VAL A 722 -9.44 22.98 26.38
C VAL A 722 -9.06 21.54 26.02
N ALA A 723 -8.77 20.71 27.03
CA ALA A 723 -8.31 19.34 26.80
C ALA A 723 -9.43 18.44 26.25
N SER A 724 -10.66 18.55 26.78
CA SER A 724 -11.81 17.80 26.28
C SER A 724 -12.19 18.22 24.87
N THR A 725 -12.21 19.53 24.57
CA THR A 725 -12.51 20.03 23.22
C THR A 725 -11.48 19.56 22.20
N VAL A 726 -10.18 19.63 22.53
CA VAL A 726 -9.12 19.11 21.64
C VAL A 726 -9.25 17.60 21.45
N LYS A 727 -9.63 16.84 22.48
CA LYS A 727 -9.87 15.40 22.37
C LYS A 727 -11.03 15.09 21.41
N GLU A 728 -12.16 15.78 21.55
CA GLU A 728 -13.32 15.60 20.66
C GLU A 728 -13.01 15.98 19.21
N LEU A 729 -12.25 17.06 19.00
CA LEU A 729 -11.76 17.45 17.68
C LEU A 729 -10.80 16.39 17.09
N ALA A 730 -9.86 15.89 17.90
CA ALA A 730 -8.88 14.90 17.48
C ALA A 730 -9.52 13.55 17.11
N ASP A 731 -10.60 13.19 17.80
CA ASP A 731 -11.40 11.99 17.53
C ASP A 731 -12.42 12.18 16.39
N GLY A 732 -12.53 13.40 15.84
CA GLY A 732 -13.51 13.73 14.79
C GLY A 732 -14.97 13.75 15.28
N ARG A 733 -15.20 13.83 16.59
CA ARG A 733 -16.55 13.91 17.19
C ARG A 733 -17.20 15.27 17.01
N ILE A 734 -16.39 16.33 16.99
CA ILE A 734 -16.81 17.69 16.66
C ILE A 734 -15.90 18.26 15.57
N SER A 735 -16.39 19.29 14.88
CA SER A 735 -15.69 20.00 13.81
C SER A 735 -15.29 21.41 14.26
N TRP A 736 -14.28 21.99 13.60
CA TRP A 736 -13.83 23.35 13.91
C TRP A 736 -14.94 24.42 13.82
N PRO A 737 -15.84 24.40 12.81
CA PRO A 737 -16.96 25.34 12.78
C PRO A 737 -17.89 25.26 14.00
N GLN A 738 -18.10 24.06 14.58
CA GLN A 738 -18.88 23.92 15.81
C GLN A 738 -18.16 24.56 17.01
N VAL A 739 -16.82 24.49 17.04
CA VAL A 739 -16.00 25.17 18.05
C VAL A 739 -16.09 26.69 17.91
N GLU A 740 -16.05 27.22 16.68
CA GLU A 740 -16.25 28.67 16.42
C GLU A 740 -17.64 29.18 16.81
N LEU A 741 -18.66 28.33 16.78
CA LEU A 741 -20.02 28.67 17.24
C LEU A 741 -20.16 28.63 18.76
N THR A 742 -19.35 27.79 19.42
CA THR A 742 -19.44 27.56 20.87
C THR A 742 -18.61 28.58 21.67
N PHE A 743 -17.44 28.94 21.15
CA PHE A 743 -16.47 29.79 21.84
C PHE A 743 -16.25 31.12 21.13
N PRO A 744 -16.00 32.21 21.87
CA PRO A 744 -15.79 33.54 21.28
C PRO A 744 -14.53 33.56 20.40
N LYS A 745 -14.66 34.15 19.21
CA LYS A 745 -13.52 34.37 18.30
C LYS A 745 -12.49 35.28 18.98
N PHE A 746 -11.23 34.89 18.90
CA PHE A 746 -10.13 35.68 19.42
C PHE A 746 -9.70 36.71 18.38
N THR A 747 -9.74 38.00 18.74
CA THR A 747 -9.33 39.11 17.87
C THR A 747 -8.02 39.74 18.34
N GLN A 748 -7.90 40.03 19.64
CA GLN A 748 -6.71 40.60 20.28
C GLN A 748 -6.73 40.35 21.79
N GLN A 749 -5.58 40.52 22.45
CA GLN A 749 -5.48 40.47 23.91
C GLN A 749 -6.09 41.72 24.55
N GLN A 750 -6.68 41.56 25.72
CA GLN A 750 -7.23 42.66 26.52
C GLN A 750 -6.14 43.34 27.36
N THR A 751 -5.10 42.62 27.75
CA THR A 751 -4.06 43.10 28.69
C THR A 751 -2.82 43.73 28.03
N ALA A 752 -2.82 43.96 26.72
CA ALA A 752 -1.64 44.35 25.94
C ALA A 752 -1.00 45.72 26.28
N ASP A 753 -1.57 46.52 27.19
CA ASP A 753 -1.12 47.88 27.52
C ASP A 753 -0.70 48.09 28.99
N ARG A 754 -0.04 47.10 29.62
CA ARG A 754 0.79 47.37 30.81
C ARG A 754 2.26 47.34 30.42
N LYS A 755 2.72 48.40 29.75
CA LYS A 755 4.15 48.76 29.82
C LYS A 755 4.42 49.19 31.26
N ASP A 756 5.35 48.50 31.89
CA ASP A 756 6.02 48.79 33.16
C ASP A 756 5.79 50.22 33.68
N ASP A 757 5.05 50.33 34.79
CA ASP A 757 5.18 51.41 35.77
C ASP A 757 6.19 50.99 36.85
#